data_AF-A0A3D0PY98-F1
#
_entry.id   AF-A0A3D0PY98-F1
#
_cell.length_a   1.000
_cell.length_b   1.000
_cell.length_c   1.000
_cell.angle_alpha   90.00
_cell.angle_beta   90.00
_cell.angle_gamma   90.00
#
_symmetry.space_group_name_H-M   'P 1'
#
loop_
_entity.id
_entity.type
_entity.pdbx_description
1 polymer ?
#
loop_
_entity_poly.entity_id
_entity_poly.type
_entity_poly.pdbx_seq_one_letter_code
_entity_poly.pdbx_strand_id
1 'polypeptide(L)'
;MKLIALRFQGVGPYKGEYAIDFAALTRSHMFLIDGETGAGKTTLLDCVTFALYGSISGNTEGKSGVGDRNRLRSRFLDGQDVETYVELIFEEGGHYYAVRRTPAYEKPKARGEGMTSKNATGKMMRVADGAETGFAMLVAQAGEGDATDIGGTANVGGLNGAARYFDFLDEPDHAVAITSRAGEVAVEVERLLGLDRGQFSKTIMLAQGQFAQFLRMSPEDRTDLVKELFGAEEYEAIQNELDARRKRFGSAVDEQRATLEEHVRTARENSRRIMERLESASVEFARRLTDSEETDFRAGSMDTGMSYGSVESDAAGAHDEAWRWGLDKSGTLDEPARSETEIVEQLETTLRDVESNARRLLSQTESRVGQADERLAAARRRNEAACGLRESYEDMQDARTRVDELESRRRDIETVRQQVAQARQAAPIVAKHAESAALRAKLDDCLSQIADNADALADFEPKEELRKRHAEAVAAAAGGDAARKALQIADAHARTLAQAKEARERLEAARHKAERCEKAKLETAAACEALPSSESVEAQLEELAGRLGARGQREAELERAKGVLVHARTAETLAGQVADAEAEYAAAQQARSSAEADADHAEETLRLAGAARYAEDLVEGAACPVCGSVEHPHPASRPDGALDEKTVKALRKLATERMEDESNAKSKLETLRVKAEAERAQADGADVASAEERMRLARHAMDELDELAERQTALKARQKRIADAVEASAKAGEALTTAIAEREIAAKQAADADSAAKGITAESIAGERGAAERQLKQAHERALEAETLTRRISEREELEQKDVSLKATREALTEQHQTVQRAVARLLEDSDFADYEAAETAALDDAEIMRLESQVDTFGKNRAAADADMSRTRELLTERLDACRRLFAPASGEPLDSRKPSETREPLDSQVPQGALAPQGCRDSLNSQDRKDSRDSQNPQDWNAISRQAAQLLESIDFAALDAAQSAASQSRDDAISAQQTARDLDTNRREIAKRLTKAAETWRTGMADFAPVRTMALLATAGKDSPSAQKVSLVTFAVTERFRDVLDRANELLKDIHGGVYELRLGTHEGRSGGKTGLPIAVFDRRTERSTEPSTLSGGETFFVSLALALALA
;
A
#
# COMPACT_ATOMS: atom_id res chain seq x y z
N MET A 1 -47.23 42.06 -28.09
CA MET A 1 -48.21 41.64 -29.12
C MET A 1 -49.49 42.46 -29.04
N LYS A 2 -50.01 42.93 -30.18
CA LYS A 2 -51.31 43.62 -30.27
C LYS A 2 -52.15 43.09 -31.44
N LEU A 3 -53.42 42.74 -31.21
CA LEU A 3 -54.32 42.29 -32.28
C LEU A 3 -54.84 43.47 -33.08
N ILE A 4 -54.81 43.37 -34.42
CA ILE A 4 -55.23 44.45 -35.33
C ILE A 4 -56.57 44.10 -35.99
N ALA A 5 -56.65 42.93 -36.61
CA ALA A 5 -57.88 42.49 -37.28
C ALA A 5 -57.96 40.96 -37.37
N LEU A 6 -59.18 40.43 -37.35
CA LEU A 6 -59.46 38.99 -37.50
C LEU A 6 -60.56 38.80 -38.53
N ARG A 7 -60.32 38.00 -39.57
CA ARG A 7 -61.29 37.60 -40.60
C ARG A 7 -61.42 36.08 -40.60
N PHE A 8 -62.63 35.56 -40.56
CA PHE A 8 -62.85 34.11 -40.53
C PHE A 8 -64.16 33.72 -41.20
N GLN A 9 -64.20 32.51 -41.75
CA GLN A 9 -65.37 31.97 -42.42
C GLN A 9 -65.59 30.51 -42.02
N GLY A 10 -66.83 30.16 -41.73
CA GLY A 10 -67.23 28.77 -41.57
C GLY A 10 -66.65 28.09 -40.34
N VAL A 11 -66.56 28.80 -39.21
CA VAL A 11 -65.96 28.34 -37.94
C VAL A 11 -67.02 28.24 -36.83
N GLY A 12 -67.11 27.11 -36.13
CA GLY A 12 -68.05 26.90 -35.01
C GLY A 12 -69.51 27.26 -35.35
N PRO A 13 -70.19 28.19 -34.64
CA PRO A 13 -71.55 28.61 -34.98
C PRO A 13 -71.62 29.59 -36.17
N TYR A 14 -70.48 30.12 -36.64
CA TYR A 14 -70.39 31.13 -37.68
C TYR A 14 -70.29 30.51 -39.08
N LYS A 15 -71.43 30.37 -39.78
CA LYS A 15 -71.49 29.77 -41.13
C LYS A 15 -71.01 30.71 -42.26
N GLY A 16 -71.19 32.01 -42.09
CA GLY A 16 -70.80 33.05 -43.04
C GLY A 16 -69.35 33.52 -42.84
N GLU A 17 -68.95 34.53 -43.62
CA GLU A 17 -67.70 35.27 -43.43
C GLU A 17 -67.94 36.44 -42.47
N TYR A 18 -67.08 36.57 -41.48
CA TYR A 18 -67.13 37.61 -40.46
C TYR A 18 -65.74 38.21 -40.27
N ALA A 19 -65.70 39.50 -39.91
CA ALA A 19 -64.46 40.18 -39.60
C ALA A 19 -64.62 41.09 -38.37
N ILE A 20 -63.57 41.19 -37.57
CA ILE A 20 -63.49 41.99 -36.34
C ILE A 20 -62.31 42.96 -36.47
N ASP A 21 -62.58 44.25 -36.27
CA ASP A 21 -61.57 45.31 -36.25
C ASP A 21 -61.12 45.56 -34.79
N PHE A 22 -60.02 44.91 -34.37
CA PHE A 22 -59.49 45.08 -33.01
C PHE A 22 -58.80 46.43 -32.82
N ALA A 23 -58.25 47.03 -33.89
CA ALA A 23 -57.65 48.35 -33.83
C ALA A 23 -58.67 49.44 -33.49
N ALA A 24 -59.89 49.36 -34.04
CA ALA A 24 -60.98 50.25 -33.65
C ALA A 24 -61.42 50.04 -32.18
N LEU A 25 -61.41 48.79 -31.69
CA LEU A 25 -61.84 48.44 -30.33
C LEU A 25 -60.79 48.74 -29.24
N THR A 26 -59.51 48.82 -29.58
CA THR A 26 -58.42 48.97 -28.60
C THR A 26 -58.19 50.42 -28.10
N ARG A 27 -58.93 51.42 -28.61
CA ARG A 27 -58.84 52.83 -28.12
C ARG A 27 -59.21 52.99 -26.64
N SER A 28 -60.08 52.14 -26.10
CA SER A 28 -60.49 52.15 -24.69
C SER A 28 -59.64 51.25 -23.78
N HIS A 29 -58.56 50.64 -24.29
CA HIS A 29 -57.72 49.62 -23.65
C HIS A 29 -58.44 48.34 -23.18
N MET A 30 -59.78 48.33 -23.16
CA MET A 30 -60.63 47.22 -22.78
C MET A 30 -61.88 47.21 -23.67
N PHE A 31 -62.30 46.01 -24.09
CA PHE A 31 -63.55 45.77 -24.80
C PHE A 31 -64.22 44.51 -24.25
N LEU A 32 -65.55 44.43 -24.36
CA LEU A 32 -66.35 43.32 -23.84
C LEU A 32 -66.96 42.53 -24.99
N ILE A 33 -66.80 41.20 -24.96
CA ILE A 33 -67.53 40.27 -25.84
C ILE A 33 -68.68 39.67 -25.03
N ASP A 34 -69.89 40.15 -25.26
CA ASP A 34 -71.10 39.67 -24.58
C ASP A 34 -72.02 38.86 -25.51
N GLY A 35 -72.82 37.97 -24.93
CA GLY A 35 -73.80 37.14 -25.63
C GLY A 35 -74.27 35.95 -24.78
N GLU A 36 -75.31 35.26 -25.22
CA GLU A 36 -75.82 34.06 -24.52
C GLU A 36 -74.80 32.91 -24.50
N THR A 37 -74.94 31.99 -23.54
CA THR A 37 -74.11 30.77 -23.48
C THR A 37 -74.32 29.95 -24.75
N GLY A 38 -73.22 29.61 -25.45
CA GLY A 38 -73.29 28.92 -26.74
C GLY A 38 -73.34 29.82 -27.98
N ALA A 39 -73.38 31.15 -27.83
CA ALA A 39 -73.39 32.10 -28.94
C ALA A 39 -72.07 32.18 -29.76
N GLY A 40 -71.02 31.47 -29.34
CA GLY A 40 -69.73 31.43 -30.07
C GLY A 40 -68.62 32.31 -29.49
N LYS A 41 -68.79 32.88 -28.28
CA LYS A 41 -67.77 33.72 -27.62
C LYS A 41 -66.39 33.05 -27.54
N THR A 42 -66.34 31.80 -27.06
CA THR A 42 -65.10 31.00 -27.01
C THR A 42 -64.55 30.67 -28.39
N THR A 43 -65.42 30.51 -29.39
CA THR A 43 -65.01 30.25 -30.77
C THR A 43 -64.22 31.41 -31.38
N LEU A 44 -64.52 32.66 -31.00
CA LEU A 44 -63.73 33.81 -31.44
C LEU A 44 -62.30 33.78 -30.89
N LEU A 45 -62.15 33.36 -29.63
CA LEU A 45 -60.85 33.16 -28.99
C LEU A 45 -60.10 31.99 -29.65
N ASP A 46 -60.80 30.89 -29.92
CA ASP A 46 -60.25 29.74 -30.63
C ASP A 46 -59.75 30.09 -32.04
N CYS A 47 -60.39 31.03 -32.74
CA CYS A 47 -59.90 31.56 -34.01
C CYS A 47 -58.51 32.20 -33.86
N VAL A 48 -58.29 32.99 -32.79
CA VAL A 48 -56.99 33.63 -32.53
C VAL A 48 -55.91 32.57 -32.26
N THR A 49 -56.19 31.62 -31.36
CA THR A 49 -55.24 30.53 -31.05
C THR A 49 -54.95 29.68 -32.28
N PHE A 50 -55.99 29.36 -33.07
CA PHE A 50 -55.85 28.55 -34.26
C PHE A 50 -55.04 29.27 -35.33
N ALA A 51 -55.25 30.57 -35.55
CA ALA A 51 -54.46 31.35 -36.50
C ALA A 51 -52.96 31.33 -36.13
N LEU A 52 -52.62 31.53 -34.86
CA LEU A 52 -51.24 31.56 -34.37
C LEU A 52 -50.59 30.17 -34.39
N TYR A 53 -51.17 29.21 -33.68
CA TYR A 53 -50.53 27.91 -33.37
C TYR A 53 -51.09 26.72 -34.17
N GLY A 54 -52.16 26.90 -34.95
CA GLY A 54 -52.77 25.83 -35.75
C GLY A 54 -53.57 24.79 -34.96
N SER A 55 -53.90 25.09 -33.71
CA SER A 55 -54.70 24.27 -32.79
C SER A 55 -55.58 25.16 -31.90
N ILE A 56 -56.57 24.55 -31.23
CA ILE A 56 -57.64 25.24 -30.51
C ILE A 56 -57.34 25.28 -28.99
N SER A 57 -57.95 26.24 -28.26
CA SER A 57 -57.87 26.33 -26.79
C SER A 57 -58.83 25.33 -26.09
N GLY A 58 -58.58 24.03 -26.27
CA GLY A 58 -59.37 22.95 -25.68
C GLY A 58 -58.69 22.28 -24.48
N ASN A 59 -59.31 22.34 -23.30
CA ASN A 59 -58.79 21.79 -22.04
C ASN A 59 -59.14 20.28 -21.88
N THR A 60 -58.71 19.43 -22.81
CA THR A 60 -58.91 17.97 -22.74
C THR A 60 -57.66 17.18 -23.12
N GLU A 61 -56.55 17.45 -22.46
CA GLU A 61 -55.48 16.46 -22.34
C GLU A 61 -55.92 15.42 -21.29
N GLY A 62 -56.49 14.29 -21.74
CA GLY A 62 -56.84 13.21 -20.81
C GLY A 62 -57.86 12.16 -21.26
N LYS A 63 -58.45 12.25 -22.46
CA LYS A 63 -59.26 11.14 -22.99
C LYS A 63 -58.93 10.88 -24.45
N SER A 64 -58.33 9.72 -24.70
CA SER A 64 -58.22 9.07 -26.00
C SER A 64 -59.60 9.01 -26.67
N GLY A 65 -59.83 9.90 -27.61
CA GLY A 65 -61.05 9.98 -28.39
C GLY A 65 -60.79 10.84 -29.62
N VAL A 66 -60.82 10.19 -30.78
CA VAL A 66 -60.74 10.80 -32.11
C VAL A 66 -61.60 12.07 -32.18
N GLY A 67 -60.97 13.25 -32.22
CA GLY A 67 -61.68 14.49 -32.55
C GLY A 67 -61.10 15.77 -31.98
N ASP A 68 -59.94 16.25 -32.46
CA ASP A 68 -59.46 17.60 -32.06
C ASP A 68 -58.77 18.44 -33.15
N ARG A 69 -58.99 18.09 -34.43
CA ARG A 69 -58.72 18.98 -35.59
C ARG A 69 -59.97 19.28 -36.44
N ASN A 70 -60.96 18.40 -36.42
CA ASN A 70 -62.20 18.52 -37.20
C ASN A 70 -63.29 19.38 -36.54
N ARG A 71 -63.08 19.86 -35.31
CA ARG A 71 -64.12 20.60 -34.55
C ARG A 71 -64.22 22.08 -34.92
N LEU A 72 -63.25 22.62 -35.67
CA LEU A 72 -63.23 24.03 -36.05
C LEU A 72 -64.28 24.36 -37.13
N ARG A 73 -64.48 23.47 -38.11
CA ARG A 73 -65.45 23.71 -39.19
C ARG A 73 -66.87 23.79 -38.64
N SER A 74 -67.62 24.78 -39.11
CA SER A 74 -69.01 24.94 -38.74
C SER A 74 -69.86 23.77 -39.21
N ARG A 75 -70.58 23.13 -38.29
CA ARG A 75 -71.58 22.08 -38.58
C ARG A 75 -72.68 22.55 -39.54
N PHE A 76 -72.87 23.86 -39.69
CA PHE A 76 -73.84 24.43 -40.62
C PHE A 76 -73.35 24.41 -42.08
N LEU A 77 -72.11 23.99 -42.35
CA LEU A 77 -71.49 23.87 -43.67
C LEU A 77 -71.23 22.41 -44.07
N ASP A 78 -71.81 21.45 -43.36
CA ASP A 78 -71.71 20.02 -43.67
C ASP A 78 -72.30 19.76 -45.07
N GLY A 79 -71.52 19.11 -45.94
CA GLY A 79 -71.93 18.82 -47.32
C GLY A 79 -71.83 20.00 -48.31
N GLN A 80 -71.37 21.18 -47.89
CA GLN A 80 -71.21 22.35 -48.75
C GLN A 80 -69.74 22.58 -49.16
N ASP A 81 -69.48 22.99 -50.40
CA ASP A 81 -68.14 23.39 -50.88
C ASP A 81 -67.84 24.86 -50.56
N VAL A 82 -67.91 25.20 -49.26
CA VAL A 82 -67.52 26.52 -48.72
C VAL A 82 -66.19 26.39 -48.01
N GLU A 83 -65.26 27.32 -48.24
CA GLU A 83 -63.97 27.34 -47.57
C GLU A 83 -64.11 27.73 -46.09
N THR A 84 -63.50 26.94 -45.21
CA THR A 84 -63.29 27.33 -43.81
C THR A 84 -61.90 27.89 -43.67
N TYR A 85 -61.75 29.11 -43.17
CA TYR A 85 -60.44 29.71 -42.93
C TYR A 85 -60.49 30.71 -41.77
N VAL A 86 -59.31 30.99 -41.22
CA VAL A 86 -59.09 32.05 -40.22
C VAL A 86 -57.85 32.84 -40.64
N GLU A 87 -57.96 34.15 -40.61
CA GLU A 87 -56.92 35.09 -40.97
C GLU A 87 -56.79 36.18 -39.91
N LEU A 88 -55.61 36.29 -39.31
CA LEU A 88 -55.33 37.19 -38.20
C LEU A 88 -54.20 38.14 -38.58
N ILE A 89 -54.38 39.43 -38.29
CA ILE A 89 -53.33 40.45 -38.35
C ILE A 89 -53.00 40.91 -36.94
N PHE A 90 -51.71 40.93 -36.61
CA PHE A 90 -51.20 41.40 -35.32
C PHE A 90 -49.90 42.18 -35.48
N GLU A 91 -49.58 42.97 -34.45
CA GLU A 91 -48.36 43.76 -34.32
C GLU A 91 -47.46 43.16 -33.23
N GLU A 92 -46.17 43.02 -33.55
CA GLU A 92 -45.12 42.60 -32.61
C GLU A 92 -43.80 43.31 -32.97
N GLY A 93 -43.08 43.81 -31.97
CA GLY A 93 -41.80 44.50 -32.19
C GLY A 93 -41.86 45.71 -33.15
N GLY A 94 -43.02 46.34 -33.32
CA GLY A 94 -43.24 47.46 -34.26
C GLY A 94 -43.50 47.05 -35.71
N HIS A 95 -43.58 45.75 -36.02
CA HIS A 95 -43.89 45.20 -37.33
C HIS A 95 -45.26 44.55 -37.37
N TYR A 96 -45.88 44.50 -38.55
CA TYR A 96 -47.22 43.92 -38.76
C TYR A 96 -47.15 42.58 -39.49
N TYR A 97 -47.80 41.58 -38.92
CA TYR A 97 -47.80 40.21 -39.41
C TYR A 97 -49.23 39.75 -39.69
N ALA A 98 -49.40 39.01 -40.79
CA ALA A 98 -50.67 38.42 -41.20
C ALA A 98 -50.53 36.90 -41.33
N VAL A 99 -51.41 36.16 -40.65
CA VAL A 99 -51.41 34.70 -40.66
C VAL A 99 -52.77 34.21 -41.14
N ARG A 100 -52.78 33.48 -42.26
CA ARG A 100 -53.97 32.80 -42.80
C ARG A 100 -53.81 31.30 -42.66
N ARG A 101 -54.78 30.62 -42.02
CA ARG A 101 -54.81 29.16 -41.89
C ARG A 101 -56.16 28.60 -42.30
N THR A 102 -56.11 27.41 -42.90
CA THR A 102 -57.28 26.61 -43.26
C THR A 102 -57.14 25.24 -42.57
N PRO A 103 -58.12 24.79 -41.76
CA PRO A 103 -58.08 23.47 -41.16
C PRO A 103 -58.25 22.37 -42.21
N ALA A 104 -57.93 21.13 -41.84
CA ALA A 104 -58.28 19.97 -42.66
C ALA A 104 -59.79 19.71 -42.52
N TYR A 105 -60.50 19.51 -43.64
CA TYR A 105 -61.92 19.19 -43.63
C TYR A 105 -62.35 18.43 -44.88
N GLU A 106 -63.47 17.70 -44.79
CA GLU A 106 -64.06 17.01 -45.93
C GLU A 106 -64.95 17.94 -46.75
N LYS A 107 -64.84 17.86 -48.08
CA LYS A 107 -65.68 18.57 -49.04
C LYS A 107 -66.26 17.61 -50.08
N PRO A 108 -67.42 17.91 -50.68
CA PRO A 108 -67.93 17.09 -51.79
C PRO A 108 -66.93 17.05 -52.96
N LYS A 109 -66.82 15.89 -53.63
CA LYS A 109 -65.95 15.74 -54.81
C LYS A 109 -66.43 16.64 -55.94
N ALA A 110 -65.50 17.29 -56.65
CA ALA A 110 -65.81 18.13 -57.81
C ALA A 110 -66.44 17.35 -58.99
N ARG A 111 -66.25 16.02 -59.03
CA ARG A 111 -66.91 15.07 -59.95
C ARG A 111 -67.16 13.73 -59.24
N GLY A 112 -68.38 13.20 -59.36
CA GLY A 112 -68.83 11.93 -58.75
C GLY A 112 -69.52 12.09 -57.39
N GLU A 113 -70.13 11.01 -56.88
CA GLU A 113 -70.73 10.98 -55.53
C GLU A 113 -69.67 10.69 -54.45
N GLY A 114 -69.74 11.39 -53.31
CA GLY A 114 -68.87 11.19 -52.14
C GLY A 114 -68.01 12.39 -51.75
N MET A 115 -67.34 12.28 -50.60
CA MET A 115 -66.49 13.31 -49.99
C MET A 115 -65.01 13.14 -50.35
N THR A 116 -64.24 14.22 -50.32
CA THR A 116 -62.76 14.24 -50.41
C THR A 116 -62.18 15.13 -49.33
N SER A 117 -61.04 14.74 -48.76
CA SER A 117 -60.37 15.53 -47.71
C SER A 117 -59.53 16.66 -48.31
N LYS A 118 -59.70 17.89 -47.81
CA LYS A 118 -58.80 19.03 -48.04
C LYS A 118 -57.79 19.06 -46.89
N ASN A 119 -56.50 19.05 -47.21
CA ASN A 119 -55.43 19.16 -46.22
C ASN A 119 -55.38 20.56 -45.61
N ALA A 120 -54.90 20.65 -44.38
CA ALA A 120 -54.68 21.93 -43.71
C ALA A 120 -53.59 22.75 -44.44
N THR A 121 -53.80 24.06 -44.54
CA THR A 121 -52.83 25.01 -45.11
C THR A 121 -52.56 26.15 -44.14
N GLY A 122 -51.40 26.80 -44.28
CA GLY A 122 -51.03 27.94 -43.46
C GLY A 122 -50.04 28.83 -44.22
N LYS A 123 -50.28 30.13 -44.21
CA LYS A 123 -49.45 31.16 -44.82
C LYS A 123 -49.21 32.26 -43.80
N MET A 124 -47.97 32.68 -43.65
CA MET A 124 -47.58 33.82 -42.83
C MET A 124 -46.87 34.86 -43.69
N MET A 125 -47.27 36.11 -43.54
CA MET A 125 -46.75 37.26 -44.27
C MET A 125 -46.42 38.38 -43.29
N ARG A 126 -45.48 39.24 -43.68
CA ARG A 126 -45.20 40.53 -43.03
C ARG A 126 -45.59 41.65 -43.97
N VAL A 127 -46.05 42.78 -43.46
CA VAL A 127 -46.12 44.01 -44.27
C VAL A 127 -44.71 44.34 -44.80
N ALA A 128 -44.61 44.72 -46.07
CA ALA A 128 -43.34 45.08 -46.67
C ALA A 128 -42.80 46.38 -46.08
N ASP A 129 -41.49 46.49 -45.88
CA ASP A 129 -40.86 47.65 -45.21
C ASP A 129 -41.23 49.00 -45.87
N GLY A 130 -41.42 49.02 -47.20
CA GLY A 130 -41.86 50.22 -47.93
C GLY A 130 -43.34 50.59 -47.77
N ALA A 131 -44.16 49.68 -47.26
CA ALA A 131 -45.60 49.82 -47.06
C ALA A 131 -46.00 49.92 -45.57
N GLU A 132 -45.07 49.68 -44.63
CA GLU A 132 -45.35 49.68 -43.17
C GLU A 132 -45.89 51.02 -42.66
N THR A 133 -45.37 52.14 -43.15
CA THR A 133 -45.87 53.47 -42.75
C THR A 133 -47.32 53.70 -43.22
N GLY A 134 -47.64 53.26 -44.44
CA GLY A 134 -49.00 53.31 -44.98
C GLY A 134 -49.97 52.43 -44.19
N PHE A 135 -49.53 51.22 -43.83
CA PHE A 135 -50.32 50.30 -43.00
C PHE A 135 -50.55 50.86 -41.58
N ALA A 136 -49.52 51.43 -40.94
CA ALA A 136 -49.65 52.05 -39.63
C ALA A 136 -50.61 53.26 -39.63
N MET A 137 -50.59 54.08 -40.69
CA MET A 137 -51.57 55.17 -40.86
C MET A 137 -53.00 54.64 -41.01
N LEU A 138 -53.19 53.55 -41.75
CA LEU A 138 -54.49 52.89 -41.92
C LEU A 138 -55.05 52.37 -40.59
N VAL A 139 -54.18 51.81 -39.73
CA VAL A 139 -54.53 51.36 -38.37
C VAL A 139 -54.85 52.56 -37.45
N ALA A 140 -54.13 53.67 -37.56
CA ALA A 140 -54.37 54.87 -36.75
C ALA A 140 -55.70 55.57 -37.08
N GLN A 141 -56.10 55.57 -38.36
CA GLN A 141 -57.37 56.13 -38.86
C GLN A 141 -58.60 55.27 -38.55
N ALA A 142 -58.44 54.16 -37.82
CA ALA A 142 -59.56 53.36 -37.36
C ALA A 142 -60.51 54.16 -36.45
N GLY A 143 -61.69 54.50 -36.97
CA GLY A 143 -62.77 55.16 -36.22
C GLY A 143 -62.94 56.68 -36.44
N GLU A 144 -62.44 57.26 -37.54
CA GLU A 144 -62.65 58.70 -37.88
C GLU A 144 -63.89 58.98 -38.78
N GLY A 145 -64.80 58.02 -38.95
CA GLY A 145 -66.09 58.20 -39.64
C GLY A 145 -67.20 58.73 -38.72
N ASP A 146 -68.02 59.64 -39.24
CA ASP A 146 -69.05 60.43 -38.53
C ASP A 146 -69.99 59.62 -37.62
N ALA A 147 -70.10 60.05 -36.37
CA ALA A 147 -70.81 59.38 -35.27
C ALA A 147 -72.24 59.89 -35.08
N THR A 148 -72.99 60.15 -36.16
CA THR A 148 -74.33 60.76 -36.09
C THR A 148 -75.43 60.02 -36.83
N ASP A 149 -75.41 58.67 -36.88
CA ASP A 149 -76.63 57.92 -37.22
C ASP A 149 -76.61 56.46 -36.73
N ILE A 150 -76.89 56.22 -35.44
CA ILE A 150 -77.24 54.87 -34.94
C ILE A 150 -78.40 54.99 -33.93
N GLY A 151 -79.52 55.51 -34.42
CA GLY A 151 -80.85 55.26 -33.89
C GLY A 151 -81.60 54.33 -34.83
N GLY A 152 -81.23 53.05 -34.87
CA GLY A 152 -81.89 52.07 -35.72
C GLY A 152 -81.17 50.73 -35.74
N THR A 153 -81.91 49.65 -35.53
CA THR A 153 -81.44 48.26 -35.57
C THR A 153 -80.76 47.94 -36.90
N ALA A 154 -79.44 48.07 -36.94
CA ALA A 154 -78.60 47.68 -38.07
C ALA A 154 -77.35 46.95 -37.56
N ASN A 155 -77.46 45.62 -37.53
CA ASN A 155 -76.44 44.67 -37.95
C ASN A 155 -74.98 45.17 -37.84
N VAL A 156 -74.29 44.89 -36.73
CA VAL A 156 -72.82 45.09 -36.56
C VAL A 156 -72.04 44.00 -37.32
N GLY A 157 -72.46 43.73 -38.55
CA GLY A 157 -71.97 42.65 -39.42
C GLY A 157 -71.76 43.14 -40.84
N GLY A 158 -71.15 44.31 -41.02
CA GLY A 158 -70.70 44.81 -42.31
C GLY A 158 -69.19 44.65 -42.46
N LEU A 159 -68.74 43.95 -43.51
CA LEU A 159 -67.34 43.74 -43.89
C LEU A 159 -66.47 45.02 -43.96
N ASN A 160 -67.09 46.20 -44.06
CA ASN A 160 -66.45 47.42 -44.55
C ASN A 160 -65.37 48.03 -43.65
N GLY A 161 -65.30 47.70 -42.35
CA GLY A 161 -64.31 48.28 -41.42
C GLY A 161 -62.98 47.52 -41.38
N ALA A 162 -63.01 46.21 -41.16
CA ALA A 162 -61.82 45.38 -41.05
C ALA A 162 -61.25 44.95 -42.42
N ALA A 163 -62.08 44.90 -43.48
CA ALA A 163 -61.65 44.50 -44.82
C ALA A 163 -60.46 45.32 -45.34
N ARG A 164 -60.43 46.63 -45.04
CA ARG A 164 -59.36 47.55 -45.47
C ARG A 164 -57.95 47.05 -45.17
N TYR A 165 -57.73 46.36 -44.04
CA TYR A 165 -56.40 45.87 -43.68
C TYR A 165 -56.00 44.66 -44.50
N PHE A 166 -56.95 43.76 -44.77
CA PHE A 166 -56.70 42.58 -45.59
C PHE A 166 -56.58 42.97 -47.07
N ASP A 167 -57.42 43.88 -47.54
CA ASP A 167 -57.37 44.40 -48.92
C ASP A 167 -56.02 45.08 -49.20
N PHE A 168 -55.50 45.87 -48.23
CA PHE A 168 -54.18 46.47 -48.34
C PHE A 168 -53.06 45.42 -48.47
N LEU A 169 -53.15 44.31 -47.74
CA LEU A 169 -52.15 43.23 -47.80
C LEU A 169 -52.26 42.40 -49.09
N ASP A 170 -53.42 42.37 -49.73
CA ASP A 170 -53.66 41.69 -51.00
C ASP A 170 -53.15 42.49 -52.22
N GLU A 171 -52.85 43.80 -52.05
CA GLU A 171 -52.21 44.62 -53.08
C GLU A 171 -50.75 44.17 -53.35
N PRO A 172 -50.31 44.17 -54.63
CA PRO A 172 -48.94 43.81 -54.97
C PRO A 172 -47.92 44.75 -54.30
N ASP A 173 -46.80 44.19 -53.85
CA ASP A 173 -45.69 44.87 -53.15
C ASP A 173 -45.99 45.36 -51.72
N HIS A 174 -47.20 45.14 -51.18
CA HIS A 174 -47.54 45.54 -49.79
C HIS A 174 -47.20 44.49 -48.72
N ALA A 175 -47.00 43.22 -49.10
CA ALA A 175 -46.70 42.14 -48.17
C ALA A 175 -45.59 41.20 -48.68
N VAL A 176 -44.75 40.74 -47.77
CA VAL A 176 -43.66 39.77 -48.01
C VAL A 176 -44.01 38.45 -47.32
N ALA A 177 -43.96 37.33 -48.04
CA ALA A 177 -44.22 36.01 -47.46
C ALA A 177 -43.04 35.54 -46.58
N ILE A 178 -43.34 35.14 -45.33
CA ILE A 178 -42.35 34.54 -44.42
C ILE A 178 -42.30 33.03 -44.63
N THR A 179 -43.45 32.36 -44.58
CA THR A 179 -43.58 30.94 -44.92
C THR A 179 -44.97 30.65 -45.50
N SER A 180 -45.05 29.65 -46.38
CA SER A 180 -46.28 29.15 -46.99
C SER A 180 -46.62 27.71 -46.56
N ARG A 181 -45.93 27.19 -45.53
CA ARG A 181 -46.11 25.83 -45.00
C ARG A 181 -46.76 25.86 -43.63
N ALA A 182 -47.87 25.11 -43.47
CA ALA A 182 -48.67 25.12 -42.25
C ALA A 182 -47.91 24.74 -40.96
N GLY A 183 -46.91 23.85 -41.05
CA GLY A 183 -46.10 23.42 -39.91
C GLY A 183 -45.04 24.45 -39.49
N GLU A 184 -44.49 25.20 -40.45
CA GLU A 184 -43.45 26.21 -40.18
C GLU A 184 -44.05 27.50 -39.59
N VAL A 185 -45.32 27.81 -39.89
CA VAL A 185 -46.00 28.98 -39.31
C VAL A 185 -46.00 28.94 -37.77
N ALA A 186 -46.21 27.78 -37.15
CA ALA A 186 -46.24 27.67 -35.68
C ALA A 186 -44.86 27.94 -35.07
N VAL A 187 -43.80 27.35 -35.65
CA VAL A 187 -42.41 27.56 -35.23
C VAL A 187 -42.00 29.03 -35.34
N GLU A 188 -42.41 29.69 -36.42
CA GLU A 188 -42.08 31.11 -36.61
C GLU A 188 -42.87 32.02 -35.66
N VAL A 189 -44.13 31.68 -35.35
CA VAL A 189 -44.92 32.39 -34.34
C VAL A 189 -44.31 32.19 -32.94
N GLU A 190 -43.89 30.98 -32.58
CA GLU A 190 -43.20 30.70 -31.31
C GLU A 190 -41.88 31.47 -31.21
N ARG A 191 -41.12 31.53 -32.30
CA ARG A 191 -39.88 32.33 -32.39
C ARG A 191 -40.13 33.83 -32.22
N LEU A 192 -41.23 34.35 -32.77
CA LEU A 192 -41.56 35.78 -32.72
C LEU A 192 -42.17 36.21 -31.38
N LEU A 193 -43.07 35.42 -30.83
CA LEU A 193 -43.77 35.73 -29.57
C LEU A 193 -43.01 35.27 -28.33
N GLY A 194 -42.05 34.33 -28.47
CA GLY A 194 -41.31 33.75 -27.35
C GLY A 194 -42.15 32.87 -26.43
N LEU A 195 -43.37 32.52 -26.85
CA LEU A 195 -44.33 31.74 -26.08
C LEU A 195 -44.85 30.58 -26.93
N ASP A 196 -44.77 29.37 -26.37
CA ASP A 196 -45.44 28.21 -26.96
C ASP A 196 -46.98 28.32 -26.81
N ARG A 197 -47.73 27.45 -27.49
CA ARG A 197 -49.21 27.45 -27.42
C ARG A 197 -49.72 27.34 -25.97
N GLY A 198 -49.13 26.46 -25.17
CA GLY A 198 -49.52 26.20 -23.80
C GLY A 198 -49.33 27.45 -22.95
N GLN A 199 -48.15 28.06 -23.03
CA GLN A 199 -47.79 29.31 -22.36
C GLN A 199 -48.67 30.48 -22.85
N PHE A 200 -48.90 30.62 -24.16
CA PHE A 200 -49.77 31.66 -24.71
C PHE A 200 -51.22 31.53 -24.21
N SER A 201 -51.75 30.29 -24.15
CA SER A 201 -53.08 30.02 -23.62
C SER A 201 -53.18 30.16 -22.10
N LYS A 202 -52.08 29.99 -21.36
CA LYS A 202 -52.04 30.15 -19.90
C LYS A 202 -51.84 31.64 -19.50
N THR A 203 -51.07 32.40 -20.28
CA THR A 203 -50.59 33.74 -19.91
C THR A 203 -51.36 34.87 -20.62
N ILE A 204 -51.62 34.77 -21.93
CA ILE A 204 -52.24 35.87 -22.72
C ILE A 204 -53.74 35.67 -22.88
N MET A 205 -54.17 34.44 -23.20
CA MET A 205 -55.57 34.09 -23.34
C MET A 205 -56.07 33.42 -22.06
N LEU A 206 -56.22 34.17 -20.96
CA LEU A 206 -56.61 33.63 -19.66
C LEU A 206 -57.75 32.60 -19.76
N ALA A 207 -57.38 31.32 -19.82
CA ALA A 207 -58.31 30.23 -20.00
C ALA A 207 -59.17 30.16 -18.74
N GLN A 208 -60.48 30.21 -18.96
CA GLN A 208 -61.51 30.33 -17.94
C GLN A 208 -61.23 29.42 -16.72
N GLY A 209 -60.85 30.01 -15.58
CA GLY A 209 -60.74 29.32 -14.29
C GLY A 209 -59.38 28.68 -13.92
N GLN A 210 -58.32 28.79 -14.73
CA GLN A 210 -57.03 28.14 -14.42
C GLN A 210 -56.33 28.71 -13.16
N PHE A 211 -56.32 30.02 -12.94
CA PHE A 211 -55.75 30.60 -11.71
C PHE A 211 -56.59 30.34 -10.46
N ALA A 212 -57.91 30.19 -10.62
CA ALA A 212 -58.77 29.73 -9.52
C ALA A 212 -58.48 28.26 -9.15
N GLN A 213 -58.10 27.44 -10.13
CA GLN A 213 -57.61 26.08 -9.89
C GLN A 213 -56.22 26.08 -9.25
N PHE A 214 -55.31 26.97 -9.66
CA PHE A 214 -53.99 27.15 -9.06
C PHE A 214 -54.06 27.43 -7.55
N LEU A 215 -54.96 28.31 -7.11
CA LEU A 215 -55.19 28.58 -5.68
C LEU A 215 -55.69 27.35 -4.89
N ARG A 216 -56.24 26.34 -5.58
CA ARG A 216 -56.77 25.10 -4.98
C ARG A 216 -55.83 23.91 -5.13
N MET A 217 -54.76 24.02 -5.91
CA MET A 217 -53.75 22.97 -6.09
C MET A 217 -53.00 22.69 -4.78
N SER A 218 -52.43 21.50 -4.65
CA SER A 218 -51.51 21.21 -3.55
C SER A 218 -50.22 22.05 -3.70
N PRO A 219 -49.46 22.32 -2.63
CA PRO A 219 -48.20 23.05 -2.74
C PRO A 219 -47.21 22.42 -3.73
N GLU A 220 -47.19 21.09 -3.86
CA GLU A 220 -46.33 20.37 -4.81
C GLU A 220 -46.75 20.66 -6.26
N ASP A 221 -48.04 20.46 -6.58
CA ASP A 221 -48.58 20.73 -7.93
C ASP A 221 -48.42 22.21 -8.34
N ARG A 222 -48.53 23.15 -7.38
CA ARG A 222 -48.25 24.57 -7.63
C ARG A 222 -46.79 24.81 -7.99
N THR A 223 -45.87 24.11 -7.32
CA THR A 223 -44.43 24.24 -7.59
C THR A 223 -44.13 23.76 -9.00
N ASP A 224 -44.71 22.64 -9.42
CA ASP A 224 -44.50 22.08 -10.76
C ASP A 224 -45.07 23.00 -11.86
N LEU A 225 -46.27 23.55 -11.66
CA LEU A 225 -46.86 24.50 -12.62
C LEU A 225 -46.01 25.78 -12.75
N VAL A 226 -45.56 26.33 -11.62
CA VAL A 226 -44.75 27.57 -11.61
C VAL A 226 -43.33 27.31 -12.13
N LYS A 227 -42.78 26.12 -11.87
CA LYS A 227 -41.51 25.66 -12.44
C LYS A 227 -41.57 25.64 -13.97
N GLU A 228 -42.61 25.04 -14.55
CA GLU A 228 -42.85 25.03 -16.01
C GLU A 228 -42.99 26.47 -16.55
N LEU A 229 -43.74 27.30 -15.84
CA LEU A 229 -44.03 28.66 -16.29
C LEU A 229 -42.81 29.60 -16.29
N PHE A 230 -41.88 29.44 -15.35
CA PHE A 230 -40.65 30.24 -15.28
C PHE A 230 -39.43 29.57 -15.90
N GLY A 231 -39.56 28.40 -16.53
CA GLY A 231 -38.44 27.64 -17.09
C GLY A 231 -37.41 27.24 -16.01
N ALA A 232 -37.86 26.89 -14.80
CA ALA A 232 -36.98 26.52 -13.68
C ALA A 232 -36.44 25.08 -13.76
N GLU A 233 -36.56 24.43 -14.92
CA GLU A 233 -36.05 23.09 -15.24
C GLU A 233 -34.52 23.03 -15.15
N GLU A 234 -33.83 24.15 -15.43
CA GLU A 234 -32.38 24.26 -15.30
C GLU A 234 -31.90 24.01 -13.86
N TYR A 235 -32.64 24.49 -12.86
CA TYR A 235 -32.31 24.25 -11.45
C TYR A 235 -32.48 22.78 -11.07
N GLU A 236 -33.43 22.08 -11.69
CA GLU A 236 -33.65 20.65 -11.47
C GLU A 236 -32.53 19.82 -12.10
N ALA A 237 -32.09 20.21 -13.30
CA ALA A 237 -30.93 19.60 -13.95
C ALA A 237 -29.67 19.75 -13.09
N ILE A 238 -29.42 20.93 -12.53
CA ILE A 238 -28.30 21.18 -11.59
C ILE A 238 -28.43 20.29 -10.34
N GLN A 239 -29.62 20.23 -9.73
CA GLN A 239 -29.87 19.41 -8.55
C GLN A 239 -29.61 17.92 -8.82
N ASN A 240 -30.10 17.40 -9.95
CA ASN A 240 -29.93 16.00 -10.33
C ASN A 240 -28.46 15.66 -10.65
N GLU A 241 -27.76 16.55 -11.34
CA GLU A 241 -26.33 16.40 -11.63
C GLU A 241 -25.49 16.39 -10.35
N LEU A 242 -25.78 17.29 -9.40
CA LEU A 242 -25.11 17.30 -8.09
C LEU A 242 -25.36 16.00 -7.30
N ASP A 243 -26.59 15.48 -7.31
CA ASP A 243 -26.90 14.20 -6.65
C ASP A 243 -26.21 13.00 -7.34
N ALA A 244 -26.17 12.99 -8.67
CA ALA A 244 -25.47 11.97 -9.44
C ALA A 244 -23.96 11.98 -9.15
N ARG A 245 -23.34 13.17 -9.11
CA ARG A 245 -21.94 13.34 -8.70
C ARG A 245 -21.73 12.86 -7.26
N ARG A 246 -22.61 13.26 -6.32
CA ARG A 246 -22.52 12.80 -4.93
C ARG A 246 -22.51 11.27 -4.84
N LYS A 247 -23.40 10.58 -5.55
CA LYS A 247 -23.44 9.10 -5.55
C LYS A 247 -22.17 8.49 -6.12
N ARG A 248 -21.66 9.02 -7.24
CA ARG A 248 -20.45 8.53 -7.91
C ARG A 248 -19.18 8.74 -7.10
N PHE A 249 -18.97 9.95 -6.57
CA PHE A 249 -17.82 10.25 -5.72
C PHE A 249 -17.94 9.56 -4.35
N GLY A 250 -19.15 9.47 -3.81
CA GLY A 250 -19.44 8.77 -2.56
C GLY A 250 -19.03 7.30 -2.61
N SER A 251 -19.44 6.56 -3.65
CA SER A 251 -19.04 5.14 -3.78
C SER A 251 -17.52 4.94 -3.86
N ALA A 252 -16.80 5.86 -4.49
CA ALA A 252 -15.34 5.80 -4.57
C ALA A 252 -14.68 6.08 -3.22
N VAL A 253 -15.19 7.07 -2.46
CA VAL A 253 -14.69 7.38 -1.11
C VAL A 253 -15.03 6.25 -0.13
N ASP A 254 -16.20 5.63 -0.25
CA ASP A 254 -16.60 4.48 0.58
C ASP A 254 -15.67 3.27 0.34
N GLU A 255 -15.28 3.00 -0.91
CA GLU A 255 -14.31 1.95 -1.25
C GLU A 255 -12.91 2.25 -0.71
N GLN A 256 -12.47 3.51 -0.83
CA GLN A 256 -11.20 3.98 -0.25
C GLN A 256 -11.21 3.88 1.27
N ARG A 257 -12.33 4.23 1.92
CA ARG A 257 -12.54 4.09 3.36
C ARG A 257 -12.45 2.64 3.79
N ALA A 258 -13.14 1.72 3.13
CA ALA A 258 -13.09 0.31 3.45
C ALA A 258 -11.66 -0.26 3.35
N THR A 259 -10.92 0.18 2.31
CA THR A 259 -9.51 -0.19 2.14
C THR A 259 -8.63 0.36 3.27
N LEU A 260 -8.86 1.62 3.67
CA LEU A 260 -8.16 2.25 4.80
C LEU A 260 -8.43 1.52 6.11
N GLU A 261 -9.69 1.20 6.43
CA GLU A 261 -10.08 0.47 7.63
C GLU A 261 -9.45 -0.93 7.71
N GLU A 262 -9.33 -1.65 6.58
CA GLU A 262 -8.62 -2.93 6.51
C GLU A 262 -7.13 -2.78 6.82
N HIS A 263 -6.47 -1.76 6.24
CA HIS A 263 -5.07 -1.48 6.54
C HIS A 263 -4.86 -1.05 7.99
N VAL A 264 -5.77 -0.28 8.58
CA VAL A 264 -5.77 0.05 10.01
C VAL A 264 -5.87 -1.22 10.86
N ARG A 265 -6.76 -2.16 10.51
CA ARG A 265 -6.91 -3.42 11.25
C ARG A 265 -5.63 -4.25 11.23
N THR A 266 -5.00 -4.41 10.06
CA THR A 266 -3.74 -5.16 9.93
C THR A 266 -2.58 -4.48 10.68
N ALA A 267 -2.52 -3.15 10.66
CA ALA A 267 -1.53 -2.38 11.42
C ALA A 267 -1.70 -2.53 12.93
N ARG A 268 -2.94 -2.50 13.42
CA ARG A 268 -3.27 -2.69 14.83
C ARG A 268 -2.88 -4.08 15.32
N GLU A 269 -3.17 -5.12 14.54
CA GLU A 269 -2.76 -6.49 14.86
C GLU A 269 -1.23 -6.65 14.91
N ASN A 270 -0.50 -6.07 13.95
CA ASN A 270 0.96 -6.09 13.98
C ASN A 270 1.52 -5.34 15.21
N SER A 271 0.96 -4.16 15.54
CA SER A 271 1.31 -3.40 16.74
C SER A 271 1.08 -4.19 18.02
N ARG A 272 -0.06 -4.88 18.12
CA ARG A 272 -0.41 -5.71 19.29
C ARG A 272 0.63 -6.81 19.49
N ARG A 273 1.02 -7.50 18.42
CA ARG A 273 2.07 -8.54 18.47
C ARG A 273 3.43 -7.99 18.89
N ILE A 274 3.80 -6.78 18.43
CA ILE A 274 5.03 -6.10 18.87
C ILE A 274 4.97 -5.81 20.37
N MET A 275 3.85 -5.29 20.87
CA MET A 275 3.66 -4.98 22.29
C MET A 275 3.68 -6.23 23.16
N GLU A 276 2.97 -7.30 22.78
CA GLU A 276 3.00 -8.58 23.51
C GLU A 276 4.42 -9.13 23.64
N ARG A 277 5.24 -9.00 22.59
CA ARG A 277 6.64 -9.41 22.62
C ARG A 277 7.49 -8.53 23.53
N LEU A 278 7.29 -7.21 23.51
CA LEU A 278 7.94 -6.29 24.43
C LEU A 278 7.59 -6.58 25.90
N GLU A 279 6.32 -6.87 26.18
CA GLU A 279 5.84 -7.19 27.52
C GLU A 279 6.39 -8.53 27.99
N SER A 280 6.31 -9.58 27.17
CA SER A 280 6.89 -10.90 27.49
C SER A 280 8.40 -10.83 27.77
N ALA A 281 9.14 -10.02 27.00
CA ALA A 281 10.56 -9.80 27.24
C ALA A 281 10.84 -9.05 28.55
N SER A 282 9.97 -8.12 28.95
CA SER A 282 10.08 -7.39 30.21
C SER A 282 9.78 -8.28 31.43
N VAL A 283 8.81 -9.19 31.32
CA VAL A 283 8.45 -10.13 32.39
C VAL A 283 9.55 -11.18 32.59
N GLU A 284 10.15 -11.70 31.52
CA GLU A 284 11.32 -12.59 31.62
C GLU A 284 12.52 -11.91 32.27
N PHE A 285 12.73 -10.62 31.98
CA PHE A 285 13.78 -9.83 32.60
C PHE A 285 13.53 -9.60 34.10
N ALA A 286 12.30 -9.25 34.47
CA ALA A 286 11.90 -9.09 35.87
C ALA A 286 12.01 -10.41 36.66
N ARG A 287 11.64 -11.54 36.04
CA ARG A 287 11.73 -12.87 36.67
C ARG A 287 13.17 -13.31 36.92
N ARG A 288 14.12 -12.94 36.05
CA ARG A 288 15.56 -13.20 36.26
C ARG A 288 16.17 -12.35 37.38
N LEU A 289 15.64 -11.14 37.62
CA LEU A 289 16.04 -10.32 38.75
C LEU A 289 15.55 -10.92 40.09
N THR A 290 14.38 -11.56 40.10
CA THR A 290 13.85 -12.25 41.28
C THR A 290 14.45 -13.65 41.51
N ASP A 291 14.81 -14.38 40.45
CA ASP A 291 15.43 -15.71 40.57
C ASP A 291 16.95 -15.63 40.90
N SER A 292 17.51 -14.42 41.03
CA SER A 292 18.91 -14.18 41.41
C SER A 292 19.11 -14.01 42.94
N GLU A 293 18.12 -14.34 43.78
CA GLU A 293 18.23 -14.19 45.24
C GLU A 293 18.65 -15.46 46.03
N GLU A 294 19.02 -16.57 45.37
CA GLU A 294 19.65 -17.70 46.06
C GLU A 294 21.03 -18.03 45.48
N THR A 295 22.04 -17.24 45.86
CA THR A 295 23.34 -17.70 46.39
C THR A 295 24.31 -16.52 46.64
N ASP A 296 24.52 -16.21 47.92
CA ASP A 296 25.61 -15.49 48.61
C ASP A 296 26.64 -14.65 47.81
N PHE A 297 26.68 -13.32 48.00
CA PHE A 297 27.49 -12.63 49.04
C PHE A 297 27.42 -11.09 48.92
N ARG A 298 27.48 -10.40 50.07
CA ARG A 298 27.37 -8.94 50.27
C ARG A 298 28.54 -8.12 49.68
N ALA A 299 28.26 -6.97 49.06
CA ALA A 299 28.54 -5.62 49.59
C ALA A 299 28.53 -4.52 48.50
N GLY A 300 28.07 -3.31 48.87
CA GLY A 300 28.61 -2.06 48.32
C GLY A 300 27.67 -1.22 47.46
N SER A 301 26.89 -0.38 48.13
CA SER A 301 26.28 0.82 47.54
C SER A 301 27.33 1.71 46.87
N MET A 302 27.17 1.97 45.57
CA MET A 302 27.63 3.17 44.84
C MET A 302 26.97 3.14 43.46
N ASP A 303 25.83 3.81 43.35
CA ASP A 303 25.69 5.05 42.58
C ASP A 303 26.00 4.89 41.08
N THR A 304 25.00 4.42 40.34
CA THR A 304 24.77 4.90 38.98
C THR A 304 23.31 5.28 38.89
N GLY A 305 23.04 6.56 39.18
CA GLY A 305 21.81 7.23 38.81
C GLY A 305 21.59 7.11 37.30
N MET A 306 20.80 6.12 36.88
CA MET A 306 19.93 6.24 35.72
C MET A 306 18.52 6.30 36.25
N SER A 307 18.08 7.55 36.46
CA SER A 307 16.72 7.96 36.72
C SER A 307 15.74 7.05 35.98
N TYR A 308 15.04 6.19 36.72
CA TYR A 308 13.68 5.84 36.36
C TYR A 308 12.93 7.17 36.35
N GLY A 309 12.95 7.83 35.18
CA GLY A 309 11.88 8.73 34.83
C GLY A 309 10.65 7.85 34.85
N SER A 310 9.96 7.86 35.99
CA SER A 310 8.53 7.81 36.01
C SER A 310 8.08 8.75 34.90
N VAL A 311 7.80 8.19 33.73
CA VAL A 311 6.69 8.68 32.95
C VAL A 311 5.51 8.37 33.86
N GLU A 312 5.30 9.29 34.80
CA GLU A 312 3.98 9.67 35.22
C GLU A 312 3.18 9.65 33.94
N SER A 313 2.30 8.65 33.85
CA SER A 313 1.25 8.67 32.86
C SER A 313 0.55 10.00 33.09
N ASP A 314 0.89 10.99 32.28
CA ASP A 314 0.13 12.20 32.19
C ASP A 314 -1.32 11.74 32.04
N ALA A 315 -2.07 12.04 33.09
CA ALA A 315 -3.48 11.78 33.22
C ALA A 315 -4.22 12.69 32.22
N ALA A 316 -4.05 12.40 30.94
CA ALA A 316 -4.72 13.01 29.80
C ALA A 316 -5.43 11.90 29.03
N GLY A 317 -6.51 11.40 29.64
CA GLY A 317 -7.54 10.59 28.99
C GLY A 317 -7.14 9.14 28.74
N ALA A 318 -7.84 8.21 29.39
CA ALA A 318 -8.00 6.85 28.89
C ALA A 318 -8.73 6.90 27.53
N HIS A 319 -7.99 7.26 26.48
CA HIS A 319 -8.50 7.19 25.11
C HIS A 319 -8.42 5.73 24.67
N ASP A 320 -9.59 5.21 24.30
CA ASP A 320 -9.80 3.88 23.72
C ASP A 320 -8.72 3.55 22.68
N GLU A 321 -8.23 2.31 22.65
CA GLU A 321 -7.22 1.88 21.68
C GLU A 321 -7.68 2.16 20.23
N ALA A 322 -9.00 2.10 19.99
CA ALA A 322 -9.63 2.50 18.73
C ALA A 322 -9.33 3.96 18.34
N TRP A 323 -9.34 4.89 19.30
CA TRP A 323 -9.13 6.32 19.06
C TRP A 323 -7.73 6.64 18.51
N ARG A 324 -6.70 5.92 18.99
CA ARG A 324 -5.32 6.05 18.49
C ARG A 324 -5.23 5.69 17.00
N TRP A 325 -6.10 4.82 16.53
CA TRP A 325 -6.17 4.39 15.14
C TRP A 325 -7.16 5.20 14.30
N GLY A 326 -7.65 6.35 14.80
CA GLY A 326 -8.61 7.19 14.09
C GLY A 326 -10.01 6.56 14.00
N LEU A 327 -10.30 5.58 14.85
CA LEU A 327 -11.58 4.86 14.87
C LEU A 327 -12.49 5.35 15.98
N ASP A 328 -13.79 5.25 15.74
CA ASP A 328 -14.84 5.45 16.72
C ASP A 328 -15.03 4.20 17.60
N LYS A 329 -16.00 4.25 18.51
CA LYS A 329 -16.35 3.10 19.37
C LYS A 329 -16.91 1.90 18.62
N SER A 330 -17.39 2.08 17.39
CA SER A 330 -17.90 0.98 16.55
C SER A 330 -16.79 0.28 15.77
N GLY A 331 -15.57 0.83 15.78
CA GLY A 331 -14.42 0.30 15.06
C GLY A 331 -14.36 0.75 13.60
N THR A 332 -15.11 1.80 13.25
CA THR A 332 -15.07 2.44 11.92
C THR A 332 -14.37 3.78 12.01
N LEU A 333 -13.93 4.36 10.89
CA LEU A 333 -13.32 5.71 10.92
C LEU A 333 -14.29 6.72 11.57
N ASP A 334 -13.76 7.54 12.48
CA ASP A 334 -14.52 8.49 13.31
C ASP A 334 -14.96 9.76 12.55
N GLU A 335 -15.65 9.55 11.42
CA GLU A 335 -16.39 10.58 10.69
C GLU A 335 -17.83 10.61 11.21
N PRO A 336 -18.43 11.78 11.55
CA PRO A 336 -18.02 13.15 11.26
C PRO A 336 -17.34 13.89 12.43
N ALA A 337 -16.98 13.19 13.51
CA ALA A 337 -16.48 13.84 14.72
C ALA A 337 -15.09 14.46 14.54
N ARG A 338 -14.29 13.93 13.60
CA ARG A 338 -12.94 14.37 13.26
C ARG A 338 -12.81 14.66 11.78
N SER A 339 -11.93 15.59 11.43
CA SER A 339 -11.62 15.84 10.02
C SER A 339 -10.74 14.73 9.44
N GLU A 340 -10.77 14.58 8.12
CA GLU A 340 -9.89 13.67 7.39
C GLU A 340 -8.41 13.97 7.65
N THR A 341 -8.04 15.24 7.82
CA THR A 341 -6.67 15.64 8.16
C THR A 341 -6.27 15.19 9.57
N GLU A 342 -7.15 15.38 10.55
CA GLU A 342 -6.91 14.96 11.95
C GLU A 342 -6.79 13.44 12.08
N ILE A 343 -7.54 12.68 11.29
CA ILE A 343 -7.47 11.21 11.25
C ILE A 343 -6.11 10.77 10.68
N VAL A 344 -5.68 11.34 9.54
CA VAL A 344 -4.39 11.00 8.92
C VAL A 344 -3.21 11.38 9.83
N GLU A 345 -3.21 12.58 10.42
CA GLU A 345 -2.14 13.00 11.35
C GLU A 345 -2.05 12.10 12.59
N GLN A 346 -3.19 11.65 13.10
CA GLN A 346 -3.23 10.69 14.21
C GLN A 346 -2.71 9.31 13.81
N LEU A 347 -3.06 8.82 12.62
CA LEU A 347 -2.53 7.56 12.08
C LEU A 347 -1.01 7.63 11.91
N GLU A 348 -0.48 8.72 11.40
CA GLU A 348 0.96 8.95 11.29
C GLU A 348 1.66 9.00 12.65
N THR A 349 1.01 9.61 13.65
CA THR A 349 1.52 9.64 15.03
C THR A 349 1.56 8.23 15.63
N THR A 350 0.48 7.47 15.49
CA THR A 350 0.42 6.09 15.97
C THR A 350 1.43 5.19 15.24
N LEU A 351 1.61 5.34 13.93
CA LEU A 351 2.63 4.60 13.19
C LEU A 351 4.06 4.89 13.68
N ARG A 352 4.36 6.13 14.08
CA ARG A 352 5.64 6.49 14.71
C ARG A 352 5.82 5.82 16.08
N ASP A 353 4.77 5.74 16.89
CA ASP A 353 4.81 5.01 18.16
C ASP A 353 5.08 3.51 17.94
N VAL A 354 4.39 2.90 16.98
CA VAL A 354 4.59 1.48 16.63
C VAL A 354 6.01 1.24 16.13
N GLU A 355 6.57 2.15 15.33
CA GLU A 355 7.97 2.09 14.93
C GLU A 355 8.94 2.17 16.12
N SER A 356 8.70 3.09 17.05
CA SER A 356 9.50 3.21 18.28
C SER A 356 9.48 1.90 19.08
N ASN A 357 8.30 1.30 19.24
CA ASN A 357 8.13 0.02 19.91
C ASN A 357 8.87 -1.12 19.18
N ALA A 358 8.77 -1.19 17.85
CA ALA A 358 9.50 -2.19 17.06
C ALA A 358 11.02 -2.05 17.20
N ARG A 359 11.55 -0.82 17.19
CA ARG A 359 12.98 -0.55 17.41
C ARG A 359 13.42 -0.97 18.82
N ARG A 360 12.60 -0.70 19.84
CA ARG A 360 12.87 -1.14 21.21
C ARG A 360 12.92 -2.67 21.29
N LEU A 361 12.00 -3.37 20.63
CA LEU A 361 11.95 -4.83 20.60
C LEU A 361 13.21 -5.40 19.94
N LEU A 362 13.59 -4.87 18.78
CA LEU A 362 14.80 -5.28 18.07
C LEU A 362 16.05 -5.11 18.94
N SER A 363 16.22 -3.94 19.56
CA SER A 363 17.35 -3.66 20.45
C SER A 363 17.40 -4.63 21.65
N GLN A 364 16.26 -4.94 22.28
CA GLN A 364 16.19 -5.91 23.36
C GLN A 364 16.57 -7.33 22.90
N THR A 365 16.08 -7.78 21.74
CA THR A 365 16.42 -9.10 21.19
C THR A 365 17.89 -9.19 20.75
N GLU A 366 18.46 -8.12 20.19
CA GLU A 366 19.89 -8.02 19.86
C GLU A 366 20.78 -8.13 21.10
N SER A 367 20.43 -7.42 22.16
CA SER A 367 21.16 -7.51 23.44
C SER A 367 21.09 -8.93 24.03
N ARG A 368 19.93 -9.60 23.95
CA ARG A 368 19.77 -11.00 24.40
C ARG A 368 20.64 -11.97 23.61
N VAL A 369 20.73 -11.82 22.29
CA VAL A 369 21.63 -12.64 21.45
C VAL A 369 23.08 -12.40 21.86
N GLY A 370 23.50 -11.16 22.05
CA GLY A 370 24.85 -10.82 22.52
C GLY A 370 25.19 -11.46 23.87
N GLN A 371 24.28 -11.39 24.85
CA GLN A 371 24.46 -12.03 26.16
C GLN A 371 24.52 -13.57 26.05
N ALA A 372 23.72 -14.17 25.17
CA ALA A 372 23.74 -15.62 24.96
C ALA A 372 25.02 -16.09 24.26
N ASP A 373 25.51 -15.33 23.27
CA ASP A 373 26.79 -15.55 22.60
C ASP A 373 27.97 -15.48 23.59
N GLU A 374 27.99 -14.47 24.47
CA GLU A 374 29.00 -14.34 25.52
C GLU A 374 28.99 -15.52 26.49
N ARG A 375 27.81 -15.97 26.91
CA ARG A 375 27.64 -17.16 27.77
C ARG A 375 28.14 -18.42 27.10
N LEU A 376 27.79 -18.64 25.82
CA LEU A 376 28.26 -19.78 25.05
C LEU A 376 29.78 -19.74 24.85
N ALA A 377 30.35 -18.58 24.54
CA ALA A 377 31.79 -18.41 24.41
C ALA A 377 32.51 -18.69 25.75
N ALA A 378 31.95 -18.23 26.87
CA ALA A 378 32.50 -18.53 28.20
C ALA A 378 32.41 -20.03 28.54
N ALA A 379 31.29 -20.69 28.24
CA ALA A 379 31.11 -22.13 28.45
C ALA A 379 32.09 -22.95 27.58
N ARG A 380 32.22 -22.61 26.30
CA ARG A 380 33.19 -23.23 25.37
C ARG A 380 34.63 -23.07 25.85
N ARG A 381 35.05 -21.85 26.23
CA ARG A 381 36.39 -21.60 26.75
C ARG A 381 36.72 -22.47 27.98
N ARG A 382 35.76 -22.64 28.91
CA ARG A 382 35.95 -23.50 30.08
C ARG A 382 36.10 -24.97 29.69
N ASN A 383 35.25 -25.45 28.77
CA ASN A 383 35.29 -26.83 28.33
C ASN A 383 36.57 -27.16 27.53
N GLU A 384 36.94 -26.30 26.58
CA GLU A 384 38.18 -26.43 25.79
C GLU A 384 39.43 -26.40 26.67
N ALA A 385 39.46 -25.53 27.69
CA ALA A 385 40.57 -25.48 28.64
C ALA A 385 40.67 -26.80 29.44
N ALA A 386 39.55 -27.27 30.00
CA ALA A 386 39.50 -28.52 30.76
C ALA A 386 39.92 -29.74 29.93
N CYS A 387 39.42 -29.84 28.69
CA CYS A 387 39.80 -30.91 27.76
C CYS A 387 41.29 -30.83 27.38
N GLY A 388 41.80 -29.64 27.05
CA GLY A 388 43.21 -29.45 26.70
C GLY A 388 44.17 -29.74 27.86
N LEU A 389 43.75 -29.49 29.11
CA LEU A 389 44.50 -29.89 30.30
C LEU A 389 44.55 -31.41 30.46
N ARG A 390 43.43 -32.11 30.19
CA ARG A 390 43.38 -33.58 30.26
C ARG A 390 44.32 -34.21 29.23
N GLU A 391 44.24 -33.77 27.98
CA GLU A 391 45.10 -34.25 26.89
C GLU A 391 46.59 -34.01 27.20
N SER A 392 46.96 -32.80 27.64
CA SER A 392 48.35 -32.48 28.00
C SER A 392 48.85 -33.27 29.21
N TYR A 393 47.95 -33.67 30.12
CA TYR A 393 48.28 -34.51 31.26
C TYR A 393 48.56 -35.95 30.84
N GLU A 394 47.74 -36.51 29.96
CA GLU A 394 47.92 -37.84 29.34
C GLU A 394 49.23 -37.90 28.53
N ASP A 395 49.50 -36.91 27.67
CA ASP A 395 50.75 -36.82 26.88
C ASP A 395 52.00 -36.81 27.77
N MET A 396 51.95 -36.11 28.91
CA MET A 396 53.06 -36.06 29.86
C MET A 396 53.26 -37.40 30.58
N GLN A 397 52.19 -38.14 30.89
CA GLN A 397 52.28 -39.49 31.45
C GLN A 397 52.92 -40.47 30.46
N ASP A 398 52.57 -40.38 29.18
CA ASP A 398 53.16 -41.19 28.12
C ASP A 398 54.65 -40.88 27.92
N ALA A 399 55.02 -39.59 27.88
CA ALA A 399 56.41 -39.15 27.82
C ALA A 399 57.22 -39.64 29.04
N ARG A 400 56.61 -39.67 30.23
CA ARG A 400 57.22 -40.22 31.45
C ARG A 400 57.49 -41.70 31.37
N THR A 401 56.52 -42.47 30.89
CA THR A 401 56.68 -43.91 30.72
C THR A 401 57.86 -44.21 29.79
N ARG A 402 58.03 -43.46 28.70
CA ARG A 402 59.18 -43.59 27.77
C ARG A 402 60.53 -43.26 28.40
N VAL A 403 60.60 -42.26 29.27
CA VAL A 403 61.83 -41.92 30.02
C VAL A 403 62.19 -43.03 31.01
N ASP A 404 61.20 -43.54 31.74
CA ASP A 404 61.39 -44.61 32.73
C ASP A 404 61.84 -45.93 32.05
N GLU A 405 61.31 -46.26 30.87
CA GLU A 405 61.73 -47.41 30.04
C GLU A 405 63.20 -47.30 29.55
N LEU A 406 63.66 -46.09 29.21
CA LEU A 406 65.06 -45.87 28.83
C LEU A 406 65.99 -45.89 30.05
N GLU A 407 65.51 -45.44 31.21
CA GLU A 407 66.27 -45.47 32.47
C GLU A 407 66.51 -46.90 32.99
N SER A 408 65.58 -47.83 32.74
CA SER A 408 65.79 -49.24 33.12
C SER A 408 66.94 -49.92 32.35
N ARG A 409 67.30 -49.40 31.16
CA ARG A 409 68.42 -49.89 30.33
C ARG A 409 69.77 -49.21 30.64
N ARG A 410 69.78 -48.26 31.58
CA ARG A 410 70.96 -47.46 31.94
C ARG A 410 72.13 -48.29 32.46
N ARG A 411 71.86 -49.32 33.28
CA ARG A 411 72.93 -50.18 33.86
C ARG A 411 73.68 -50.99 32.81
N ASP A 412 72.99 -51.43 31.75
CA ASP A 412 73.60 -52.20 30.68
C ASP A 412 74.58 -51.34 29.86
N ILE A 413 74.26 -50.05 29.66
CA ILE A 413 75.13 -49.06 29.01
C ILE A 413 76.25 -48.56 29.95
N GLU A 414 76.04 -48.50 31.26
CA GLU A 414 77.05 -48.13 32.26
C GLU A 414 78.22 -49.15 32.27
N THR A 415 77.91 -50.43 32.06
CA THR A 415 78.92 -51.51 31.95
C THR A 415 79.79 -51.34 30.70
N VAL A 416 79.18 -50.93 29.57
CA VAL A 416 79.89 -50.58 28.33
C VAL A 416 80.77 -49.32 28.53
N ARG A 417 80.32 -48.34 29.31
CA ARG A 417 81.11 -47.15 29.68
C ARG A 417 82.33 -47.47 30.54
N GLN A 418 82.22 -48.45 31.44
CA GLN A 418 83.31 -48.86 32.34
C GLN A 418 84.47 -49.54 31.59
N GLN A 419 84.17 -50.27 30.52
CA GLN A 419 85.17 -50.85 29.60
C GLN A 419 85.97 -49.76 28.85
N VAL A 420 85.30 -48.66 28.46
CA VAL A 420 85.96 -47.48 27.86
C VAL A 420 86.80 -46.72 28.91
N ALA A 421 86.41 -46.72 30.18
CA ALA A 421 87.12 -46.01 31.26
C ALA A 421 88.45 -46.67 31.66
N GLN A 422 88.53 -48.01 31.67
CA GLN A 422 89.78 -48.75 31.93
C GLN A 422 90.84 -48.48 30.85
N ALA A 423 90.42 -48.40 29.58
CA ALA A 423 91.30 -48.01 28.47
C ALA A 423 91.85 -46.57 28.60
N ARG A 424 91.16 -45.68 29.35
CA ARG A 424 91.59 -44.29 29.58
C ARG A 424 92.54 -44.10 30.77
N GLN A 425 92.56 -45.00 31.76
CA GLN A 425 93.50 -44.91 32.91
C GLN A 425 94.93 -45.34 32.54
N ALA A 426 95.08 -46.15 31.51
CA ALA A 426 96.36 -46.45 30.87
C ALA A 426 97.01 -45.21 30.20
N ALA A 427 96.18 -44.30 29.67
CA ALA A 427 96.62 -43.16 28.87
C ALA A 427 97.52 -42.12 29.62
N PRO A 428 97.29 -41.75 30.90
CA PRO A 428 98.12 -40.75 31.60
C PRO A 428 99.52 -41.23 32.03
N ILE A 429 99.77 -42.53 32.19
CA ILE A 429 101.11 -43.10 32.41
C ILE A 429 101.94 -42.95 31.12
N VAL A 430 101.28 -43.23 29.99
CA VAL A 430 101.79 -42.94 28.64
C VAL A 430 102.00 -41.43 28.44
N ALA A 431 101.12 -40.58 28.98
CA ALA A 431 101.17 -39.12 28.81
C ALA A 431 102.16 -38.37 29.72
N LYS A 432 102.44 -38.80 30.97
CA LYS A 432 103.45 -38.16 31.83
C LYS A 432 104.87 -38.55 31.46
N HIS A 433 105.06 -39.77 30.96
CA HIS A 433 106.24 -40.11 30.16
C HIS A 433 106.35 -39.18 28.94
N ALA A 434 105.22 -38.85 28.30
CA ALA A 434 105.17 -37.81 27.28
C ALA A 434 105.35 -36.36 27.80
N GLU A 435 105.21 -36.06 29.10
CA GLU A 435 105.41 -34.71 29.68
C GLU A 435 106.88 -34.44 30.07
N SER A 436 107.61 -35.49 30.44
CA SER A 436 109.08 -35.48 30.37
C SER A 436 109.53 -35.21 28.94
N ALA A 437 108.90 -35.86 27.95
CA ALA A 437 109.12 -35.53 26.55
C ALA A 437 108.62 -34.11 26.18
N ALA A 438 107.58 -33.57 26.83
CA ALA A 438 107.01 -32.26 26.55
C ALA A 438 107.81 -31.10 27.15
N LEU A 439 108.54 -31.28 28.25
CA LEU A 439 109.49 -30.26 28.76
C LEU A 439 110.78 -30.21 27.94
N ARG A 440 111.16 -31.35 27.36
CA ARG A 440 112.13 -31.39 26.28
C ARG A 440 111.58 -30.68 25.05
N ALA A 441 110.32 -30.93 24.71
CA ALA A 441 109.61 -30.22 23.66
C ALA A 441 109.44 -28.73 23.94
N LYS A 442 109.33 -28.25 25.20
CA LYS A 442 109.29 -26.81 25.56
C LYS A 442 110.65 -26.12 25.42
N LEU A 443 111.72 -26.87 25.66
CA LEU A 443 113.09 -26.42 25.41
C LEU A 443 113.38 -26.35 23.91
N ASP A 444 112.92 -27.38 23.20
CA ASP A 444 112.94 -27.45 21.74
C ASP A 444 111.96 -26.43 21.12
N ASP A 445 110.84 -26.07 21.77
CA ASP A 445 109.84 -25.08 21.38
C ASP A 445 110.28 -23.65 21.71
N CYS A 446 111.12 -23.42 22.72
CA CYS A 446 111.75 -22.10 22.92
C CYS A 446 112.89 -21.88 21.91
N LEU A 447 113.56 -22.96 21.48
CA LEU A 447 114.52 -22.94 20.38
C LEU A 447 113.81 -22.89 19.01
N SER A 448 112.66 -23.55 18.89
CA SER A 448 111.73 -23.45 17.75
C SER A 448 111.19 -22.05 17.68
N GLN A 449 110.59 -21.46 18.71
CA GLN A 449 110.09 -20.08 18.72
C GLN A 449 111.15 -19.02 18.40
N ILE A 450 112.44 -19.26 18.66
CA ILE A 450 113.52 -18.37 18.20
C ILE A 450 113.82 -18.61 16.70
N ALA A 451 113.75 -19.84 16.21
CA ALA A 451 113.80 -20.19 14.80
C ALA A 451 112.53 -19.74 14.04
N ASP A 452 111.33 -20.10 14.51
CA ASP A 452 109.99 -19.71 14.06
C ASP A 452 109.75 -18.21 14.14
N ASN A 453 110.31 -17.45 15.09
CA ASN A 453 110.20 -15.98 15.08
C ASN A 453 111.19 -15.35 14.09
N ALA A 454 112.29 -16.03 13.76
CA ALA A 454 113.20 -15.66 12.66
C ALA A 454 112.64 -16.06 11.28
N ASP A 455 111.97 -17.21 11.18
CA ASP A 455 111.23 -17.69 10.01
C ASP A 455 109.95 -16.87 9.81
N ALA A 456 109.22 -16.54 10.87
CA ALA A 456 108.09 -15.62 10.84
C ALA A 456 108.50 -14.17 10.56
N LEU A 457 109.76 -13.78 10.73
CA LEU A 457 110.30 -12.50 10.21
C LEU A 457 110.73 -12.59 8.74
N ALA A 458 111.10 -13.80 8.28
CA ALA A 458 111.40 -14.12 6.89
C ALA A 458 110.15 -14.27 6.00
N ASP A 459 109.02 -14.67 6.59
CA ASP A 459 107.70 -14.80 5.94
C ASP A 459 107.01 -13.43 5.67
N PHE A 460 107.57 -12.34 6.19
CA PHE A 460 107.09 -10.99 5.89
C PHE A 460 107.94 -10.37 4.78
N GLU A 461 107.26 -9.92 3.72
CA GLU A 461 107.85 -9.20 2.59
C GLU A 461 108.62 -7.94 3.03
N PRO A 462 109.66 -7.51 2.29
CA PRO A 462 110.44 -6.32 2.64
C PRO A 462 109.53 -5.11 2.90
N LYS A 463 109.89 -4.28 3.89
CA LYS A 463 109.08 -3.16 4.39
C LYS A 463 108.58 -2.20 3.29
N GLU A 464 109.30 -2.05 2.19
CA GLU A 464 108.90 -1.22 1.05
C GLU A 464 107.86 -1.87 0.13
N GLU A 465 107.85 -3.20 0.00
CA GLU A 465 106.91 -3.94 -0.87
C GLU A 465 105.52 -4.02 -0.23
N LEU A 466 105.44 -4.23 1.09
CA LEU A 466 104.18 -4.17 1.85
C LEU A 466 103.49 -2.79 1.74
N ARG A 467 104.28 -1.70 1.72
CA ARG A 467 103.77 -0.33 1.56
C ARG A 467 103.28 -0.05 0.14
N LYS A 468 103.94 -0.60 -0.88
CA LYS A 468 103.52 -0.50 -2.28
C LYS A 468 102.20 -1.24 -2.54
N ARG A 469 102.07 -2.47 -2.07
CA ARG A 469 100.82 -3.26 -2.19
C ARG A 469 99.64 -2.65 -1.43
N HIS A 470 99.89 -2.03 -0.28
CA HIS A 470 98.87 -1.25 0.44
C HIS A 470 98.37 -0.08 -0.43
N ALA A 471 99.28 0.67 -1.07
CA ALA A 471 98.90 1.77 -1.96
C ALA A 471 98.11 1.30 -3.20
N GLU A 472 98.46 0.15 -3.77
CA GLU A 472 97.73 -0.48 -4.89
C GLU A 472 96.33 -0.99 -4.46
N ALA A 473 96.19 -1.57 -3.28
CA ALA A 473 94.91 -2.03 -2.73
C ALA A 473 93.94 -0.87 -2.43
N VAL A 474 94.44 0.26 -1.92
CA VAL A 474 93.66 1.48 -1.69
C VAL A 474 93.16 2.09 -3.01
N ALA A 475 93.99 2.10 -4.06
CA ALA A 475 93.58 2.57 -5.38
C ALA A 475 92.51 1.66 -6.04
N ALA A 476 92.57 0.35 -5.82
CA ALA A 476 91.59 -0.62 -6.33
C ALA A 476 90.23 -0.56 -5.60
N ALA A 477 90.20 -0.17 -4.32
CA ALA A 477 88.97 -0.03 -3.53
C ALA A 477 88.06 1.13 -3.98
N ALA A 478 88.59 2.11 -4.73
CA ALA A 478 87.85 3.28 -5.22
C ALA A 478 86.73 2.95 -6.24
N GLY A 479 86.68 1.73 -6.79
CA GLY A 479 85.66 1.29 -7.76
C GLY A 479 84.27 0.97 -7.17
N GLY A 480 84.11 0.98 -5.84
CA GLY A 480 82.86 0.56 -5.18
C GLY A 480 81.63 1.42 -5.49
N ASP A 481 81.81 2.73 -5.74
CA ASP A 481 80.70 3.63 -6.07
C ASP A 481 80.13 3.42 -7.48
N ALA A 482 80.98 2.99 -8.42
CA ALA A 482 80.53 2.62 -9.77
C ALA A 482 79.72 1.32 -9.74
N ALA A 483 80.13 0.33 -8.94
CA ALA A 483 79.40 -0.93 -8.76
C ALA A 483 78.02 -0.73 -8.09
N ARG A 484 77.90 0.20 -7.13
CA ARG A 484 76.59 0.58 -6.53
C ARG A 484 75.62 1.17 -7.54
N LYS A 485 76.10 2.04 -8.44
CA LYS A 485 75.28 2.60 -9.52
C LYS A 485 74.87 1.53 -10.54
N ALA A 486 75.74 0.58 -10.87
CA ALA A 486 75.40 -0.54 -11.74
C ALA A 486 74.30 -1.43 -11.14
N LEU A 487 74.30 -1.65 -9.82
CA LEU A 487 73.23 -2.39 -9.13
C LEU A 487 71.87 -1.67 -9.22
N GLN A 488 71.85 -0.34 -9.06
CA GLN A 488 70.63 0.46 -9.21
C GLN A 488 70.04 0.40 -10.63
N ILE A 489 70.89 0.31 -11.65
CA ILE A 489 70.48 0.15 -13.05
C ILE A 489 69.86 -1.25 -13.26
N ALA A 490 70.48 -2.30 -12.72
CA ALA A 490 69.93 -3.66 -12.79
C ALA A 490 68.56 -3.78 -12.08
N ASP A 491 68.39 -3.12 -10.93
CA ASP A 491 67.09 -3.04 -10.23
C ASP A 491 66.04 -2.25 -11.02
N ALA A 492 66.45 -1.21 -11.77
CA ALA A 492 65.55 -0.48 -12.66
C ALA A 492 65.11 -1.36 -13.85
N HIS A 493 66.03 -2.10 -14.47
CA HIS A 493 65.72 -3.08 -15.51
C HIS A 493 64.78 -4.18 -15.02
N ALA A 494 64.96 -4.67 -13.78
CA ALA A 494 64.06 -5.65 -13.15
C ALA A 494 62.62 -5.11 -12.98
N ARG A 495 62.46 -3.85 -12.58
CA ARG A 495 61.14 -3.20 -12.48
C ARG A 495 60.47 -3.05 -13.84
N THR A 496 61.20 -2.65 -14.87
CA THR A 496 60.66 -2.52 -16.24
C THR A 496 60.17 -3.86 -16.78
N LEU A 497 60.93 -4.95 -16.56
CA LEU A 497 60.51 -6.29 -16.98
C LEU A 497 59.28 -6.80 -16.22
N ALA A 498 59.18 -6.51 -14.92
CA ALA A 498 57.99 -6.84 -14.12
C ALA A 498 56.74 -6.09 -14.58
N GLN A 499 56.87 -4.79 -14.90
CA GLN A 499 55.77 -3.97 -15.44
C GLN A 499 55.28 -4.49 -16.80
N ALA A 500 56.19 -4.93 -17.68
CA ALA A 500 55.82 -5.54 -18.96
C ALA A 500 55.05 -6.86 -18.76
N LYS A 501 55.47 -7.70 -17.81
CA LYS A 501 54.75 -8.94 -17.47
C LYS A 501 53.33 -8.66 -16.95
N GLU A 502 53.20 -7.73 -16.01
CA GLU A 502 51.91 -7.34 -15.44
C GLU A 502 50.97 -6.74 -16.51
N ALA A 503 51.50 -5.93 -17.43
CA ALA A 503 50.71 -5.37 -18.54
C ALA A 503 50.18 -6.47 -19.49
N ARG A 504 50.95 -7.53 -19.74
CA ARG A 504 50.50 -8.70 -20.52
C ARG A 504 49.40 -9.48 -19.83
N GLU A 505 49.54 -9.74 -18.53
CA GLU A 505 48.52 -10.43 -17.73
C GLU A 505 47.19 -9.62 -17.72
N ARG A 506 47.27 -8.28 -17.62
CA ARG A 506 46.11 -7.40 -17.75
C ARG A 506 45.48 -7.44 -19.14
N LEU A 507 46.27 -7.51 -20.20
CA LEU A 507 45.77 -7.68 -21.57
C LEU A 507 45.06 -9.03 -21.75
N GLU A 508 45.61 -10.13 -21.24
CA GLU A 508 44.96 -11.45 -21.30
C GLU A 508 43.63 -11.46 -20.53
N ALA A 509 43.60 -10.86 -19.33
CA ALA A 509 42.36 -10.71 -18.57
C ALA A 509 41.30 -9.87 -19.32
N ALA A 510 41.71 -8.77 -19.95
CA ALA A 510 40.81 -7.93 -20.75
C ALA A 510 40.31 -8.64 -22.01
N ARG A 511 41.15 -9.47 -22.66
CA ARG A 511 40.74 -10.33 -23.79
C ARG A 511 39.67 -11.33 -23.36
N HIS A 512 39.88 -12.09 -22.29
CA HIS A 512 38.89 -13.03 -21.80
C HIS A 512 37.59 -12.34 -21.36
N LYS A 513 37.67 -11.14 -20.78
CA LYS A 513 36.47 -10.34 -20.47
C LYS A 513 35.69 -10.00 -21.74
N ALA A 514 36.35 -9.54 -22.79
CA ALA A 514 35.72 -9.22 -24.07
C ALA A 514 35.08 -10.46 -24.73
N GLU A 515 35.77 -11.61 -24.75
CA GLU A 515 35.23 -12.87 -25.30
C GLU A 515 33.97 -13.34 -24.56
N ARG A 516 33.95 -13.25 -23.22
CA ARG A 516 32.75 -13.58 -22.44
C ARG A 516 31.58 -12.64 -22.75
N CYS A 517 31.85 -11.33 -22.84
CA CYS A 517 30.82 -10.34 -23.19
C CYS A 517 30.29 -10.55 -24.61
N GLU A 518 31.14 -10.98 -25.55
CA GLU A 518 30.76 -11.29 -26.93
C GLU A 518 29.84 -12.50 -26.98
N LYS A 519 30.20 -13.57 -26.25
CA LYS A 519 29.35 -14.75 -26.10
C LYS A 519 28.00 -14.40 -25.47
N ALA A 520 27.99 -13.60 -24.40
CA ALA A 520 26.75 -13.16 -23.75
C ALA A 520 25.86 -12.31 -24.68
N LYS A 521 26.46 -11.46 -25.52
CA LYS A 521 25.73 -10.69 -26.54
C LYS A 521 25.10 -11.61 -27.58
N LEU A 522 25.82 -12.62 -28.06
CA LEU A 522 25.29 -13.59 -29.03
C LEU A 522 24.14 -14.42 -28.43
N GLU A 523 24.27 -14.88 -27.18
CA GLU A 523 23.24 -15.64 -26.48
C GLU A 523 21.97 -14.79 -26.24
N THR A 524 22.13 -13.54 -25.80
CA THR A 524 20.99 -12.62 -25.58
C THR A 524 20.34 -12.16 -26.89
N ALA A 525 21.11 -11.97 -27.96
CA ALA A 525 20.58 -11.68 -29.29
C ALA A 525 19.78 -12.88 -29.86
N ALA A 526 20.30 -14.11 -29.73
CA ALA A 526 19.58 -15.31 -30.12
C ALA A 526 18.28 -15.51 -29.33
N ALA A 527 18.28 -15.16 -28.03
CA ALA A 527 17.08 -15.17 -27.21
C ALA A 527 16.03 -14.13 -27.65
N CYS A 528 16.46 -12.97 -28.18
CA CYS A 528 15.56 -11.98 -28.77
C CYS A 528 14.97 -12.47 -30.09
N GLU A 529 15.78 -13.07 -30.96
CA GLU A 529 15.32 -13.63 -32.25
C GLU A 529 14.35 -14.81 -32.09
N ALA A 530 14.46 -15.57 -30.99
CA ALA A 530 13.54 -16.66 -30.69
C ALA A 530 12.15 -16.21 -30.22
N LEU A 531 11.98 -14.92 -29.90
CA LEU A 531 10.70 -14.34 -29.49
C LEU A 531 9.98 -13.72 -30.71
N PRO A 532 8.64 -13.74 -30.74
CA PRO A 532 7.89 -13.07 -31.80
C PRO A 532 8.08 -11.55 -31.73
N SER A 533 7.79 -10.87 -32.84
CA SER A 533 7.90 -9.40 -32.90
C SER A 533 6.96 -8.70 -31.89
N SER A 534 7.46 -7.61 -31.29
CA SER A 534 6.66 -6.77 -30.36
C SER A 534 5.38 -6.28 -31.02
N GLU A 535 5.48 -5.85 -32.29
CA GLU A 535 4.34 -5.39 -33.10
C GLU A 535 3.24 -6.45 -33.21
N SER A 536 3.59 -7.73 -33.34
CA SER A 536 2.60 -8.81 -33.42
C SER A 536 1.88 -9.04 -32.09
N VAL A 537 2.56 -8.86 -30.95
CA VAL A 537 1.96 -9.03 -29.62
C VAL A 537 1.10 -7.82 -29.27
N GLU A 538 1.54 -6.61 -29.64
CA GLU A 538 0.78 -5.36 -29.47
C GLU A 538 -0.53 -5.38 -30.27
N ALA A 539 -0.48 -5.79 -31.54
CA ALA A 539 -1.68 -5.92 -32.37
C ALA A 539 -2.71 -6.91 -31.77
N GLN A 540 -2.24 -8.04 -31.21
CA GLN A 540 -3.12 -9.01 -30.53
C GLN A 540 -3.70 -8.46 -29.22
N LEU A 541 -2.95 -7.65 -28.48
CA LEU A 541 -3.43 -7.01 -27.25
C LEU A 541 -4.49 -5.94 -27.56
N GLU A 542 -4.32 -5.19 -28.64
CA GLU A 542 -5.29 -4.19 -29.10
C GLU A 542 -6.61 -4.83 -29.56
N GLU A 543 -6.51 -5.93 -30.33
CA GLU A 543 -7.68 -6.73 -30.72
C GLU A 543 -8.46 -7.27 -29.50
N LEU A 544 -7.73 -7.82 -28.51
CA LEU A 544 -8.34 -8.33 -27.28
C LEU A 544 -8.95 -7.22 -26.42
N ALA A 545 -8.33 -6.03 -26.36
CA ALA A 545 -8.86 -4.89 -25.64
C ALA A 545 -10.21 -4.44 -26.20
N GLY A 546 -10.37 -4.43 -27.53
CA GLY A 546 -11.64 -4.14 -28.18
C GLY A 546 -12.75 -5.14 -27.79
N ARG A 547 -12.42 -6.43 -27.71
CA ARG A 547 -13.38 -7.49 -27.32
C ARG A 547 -13.74 -7.45 -25.83
N LEU A 548 -12.76 -7.20 -24.96
CA LEU A 548 -12.96 -7.10 -23.51
C LEU A 548 -13.71 -5.82 -23.11
N GLY A 549 -13.71 -4.77 -23.95
CA GLY A 549 -14.50 -3.56 -23.74
C GLY A 549 -16.02 -3.81 -23.64
N ALA A 550 -16.51 -4.95 -24.14
CA ALA A 550 -17.92 -5.34 -24.03
C ALA A 550 -18.29 -5.96 -22.67
N ARG A 551 -17.34 -6.17 -21.74
CA ARG A 551 -17.56 -6.87 -20.47
C ARG A 551 -18.69 -6.26 -19.63
N GLY A 552 -18.71 -4.93 -19.47
CA GLY A 552 -19.77 -4.25 -18.71
C GLY A 552 -21.18 -4.44 -19.30
N GLN A 553 -21.30 -4.55 -20.63
CA GLN A 553 -22.59 -4.83 -21.28
C GLN A 553 -23.04 -6.28 -21.01
N ARG A 554 -22.11 -7.24 -21.06
CA ARG A 554 -22.40 -8.66 -20.80
C ARG A 554 -22.69 -8.96 -19.33
N GLU A 555 -22.03 -8.26 -18.40
CA GLU A 555 -22.35 -8.32 -16.98
C GLU A 555 -23.77 -7.78 -16.71
N ALA A 556 -24.16 -6.67 -17.34
CA ALA A 556 -25.52 -6.14 -17.25
C ALA A 556 -26.57 -7.05 -17.92
N GLU A 557 -26.22 -7.77 -18.99
CA GLU A 557 -27.08 -8.82 -19.58
C GLU A 557 -27.26 -10.02 -18.64
N LEU A 558 -26.19 -10.46 -17.98
CA LEU A 558 -26.25 -11.56 -17.01
C LEU A 558 -27.12 -11.21 -15.80
N GLU A 559 -26.99 -10.01 -15.24
CA GLU A 559 -27.83 -9.57 -14.13
C GLU A 559 -29.30 -9.43 -14.52
N ARG A 560 -29.58 -8.91 -15.72
CA ARG A 560 -30.95 -8.90 -16.27
C ARG A 560 -31.51 -10.32 -16.43
N ALA A 561 -30.72 -11.25 -16.98
CA ALA A 561 -31.15 -12.64 -17.15
C ALA A 561 -31.42 -13.34 -15.80
N LYS A 562 -30.61 -13.07 -14.77
CA LYS A 562 -30.86 -13.55 -13.40
C LYS A 562 -32.17 -13.01 -12.83
N GLY A 563 -32.41 -11.69 -12.97
CA GLY A 563 -33.65 -11.05 -12.53
C GLY A 563 -34.87 -11.68 -13.20
N VAL A 564 -34.84 -11.81 -14.53
CA VAL A 564 -35.92 -12.45 -15.31
C VAL A 564 -36.20 -13.87 -14.82
N LEU A 565 -35.17 -14.66 -14.50
CA LEU A 565 -35.36 -16.02 -13.97
C LEU A 565 -36.03 -16.05 -12.59
N VAL A 566 -35.65 -15.12 -11.69
CA VAL A 566 -36.27 -15.02 -10.36
C VAL A 566 -37.76 -14.68 -10.49
N HIS A 567 -38.09 -13.69 -11.33
CA HIS A 567 -39.47 -13.30 -11.57
C HIS A 567 -40.28 -14.40 -12.26
N ALA A 568 -39.69 -15.12 -13.22
CA ALA A 568 -40.35 -16.25 -13.90
C ALA A 568 -40.70 -17.39 -12.92
N ARG A 569 -39.78 -17.76 -12.01
CA ARG A 569 -40.03 -18.80 -10.98
C ARG A 569 -41.08 -18.37 -9.96
N THR A 570 -41.04 -17.10 -9.57
CA THR A 570 -42.01 -16.53 -8.63
C THR A 570 -43.40 -16.48 -9.26
N ALA A 571 -43.50 -16.10 -10.53
CA ALA A 571 -44.75 -16.12 -11.29
C ALA A 571 -45.31 -17.54 -11.46
N GLU A 572 -44.46 -18.55 -11.71
CA GLU A 572 -44.90 -19.96 -11.78
C GLU A 572 -45.45 -20.45 -10.43
N THR A 573 -44.77 -20.11 -9.33
CA THR A 573 -45.22 -20.45 -7.98
C THR A 573 -46.57 -19.78 -7.66
N LEU A 574 -46.70 -18.49 -7.96
CA LEU A 574 -47.93 -17.73 -7.77
C LEU A 574 -49.06 -18.24 -8.67
N ALA A 575 -48.77 -18.70 -9.88
CA ALA A 575 -49.77 -19.33 -10.76
C ALA A 575 -50.33 -20.62 -10.14
N GLY A 576 -49.50 -21.42 -9.47
CA GLY A 576 -49.96 -22.56 -8.67
C GLY A 576 -50.88 -22.13 -7.52
N GLN A 577 -50.50 -21.10 -6.76
CA GLN A 577 -51.32 -20.56 -5.66
C GLN A 577 -52.63 -19.93 -6.14
N VAL A 578 -52.64 -19.32 -7.33
CA VAL A 578 -53.86 -18.83 -7.98
C VAL A 578 -54.78 -20.00 -8.30
N ALA A 579 -54.26 -21.11 -8.85
CA ALA A 579 -55.07 -22.30 -9.13
C ALA A 579 -55.68 -22.90 -7.85
N ASP A 580 -54.91 -22.96 -6.76
CA ASP A 580 -55.40 -23.40 -5.45
C ASP A 580 -56.48 -22.45 -4.90
N ALA A 581 -56.27 -21.13 -4.97
CA ALA A 581 -57.23 -20.13 -4.54
C ALA A 581 -58.51 -20.09 -5.40
N GLU A 582 -58.41 -20.41 -6.70
CA GLU A 582 -59.56 -20.59 -7.59
C GLU A 582 -60.41 -21.77 -7.15
N ALA A 583 -59.77 -22.89 -6.78
CA ALA A 583 -60.46 -24.06 -6.25
C ALA A 583 -61.13 -23.77 -4.89
N GLU A 584 -60.43 -23.06 -3.99
CA GLU A 584 -61.00 -22.60 -2.70
C GLU A 584 -62.21 -21.69 -2.91
N TYR A 585 -62.12 -20.71 -3.81
CA TYR A 585 -63.24 -19.81 -4.12
C TYR A 585 -64.44 -20.57 -4.72
N ALA A 586 -64.20 -21.50 -5.65
CA ALA A 586 -65.26 -22.34 -6.22
C ALA A 586 -65.95 -23.19 -5.14
N ALA A 587 -65.19 -23.79 -4.22
CA ALA A 587 -65.73 -24.54 -3.10
C ALA A 587 -66.54 -23.66 -2.13
N ALA A 588 -66.04 -22.47 -1.80
CA ALA A 588 -66.73 -21.51 -0.94
C ALA A 588 -68.04 -21.01 -1.56
N GLN A 589 -68.04 -20.73 -2.87
CA GLN A 589 -69.23 -20.34 -3.62
C GLN A 589 -70.29 -21.46 -3.61
N GLN A 590 -69.88 -22.72 -3.81
CA GLN A 590 -70.79 -23.87 -3.72
C GLN A 590 -71.34 -24.06 -2.31
N ALA A 591 -70.51 -23.91 -1.28
CA ALA A 591 -70.92 -24.01 0.12
C ALA A 591 -71.92 -22.90 0.53
N ARG A 592 -71.69 -21.66 0.06
CA ARG A 592 -72.65 -20.57 0.23
C ARG A 592 -73.97 -20.88 -0.47
N SER A 593 -73.93 -21.28 -1.75
CA SER A 593 -75.13 -21.61 -2.53
C SER A 593 -75.96 -22.71 -1.85
N SER A 594 -75.31 -23.76 -1.33
CA SER A 594 -75.97 -24.80 -0.56
C SER A 594 -76.57 -24.26 0.74
N ALA A 595 -75.81 -23.50 1.52
CA ALA A 595 -76.29 -22.95 2.81
C ALA A 595 -77.43 -21.93 2.62
N GLU A 596 -77.41 -21.16 1.54
CA GLU A 596 -78.46 -20.20 1.17
C GLU A 596 -79.74 -20.96 0.73
N ALA A 597 -79.60 -22.01 -0.07
CA ALA A 597 -80.72 -22.89 -0.43
C ALA A 597 -81.32 -23.62 0.78
N ASP A 598 -80.48 -24.12 1.70
CA ASP A 598 -80.92 -24.77 2.94
C ASP A 598 -81.66 -23.77 3.86
N ALA A 599 -81.15 -22.53 3.97
CA ALA A 599 -81.78 -21.48 4.75
C ALA A 599 -83.14 -21.05 4.15
N ASP A 600 -83.21 -20.85 2.83
CA ASP A 600 -84.44 -20.47 2.14
C ASP A 600 -85.48 -21.61 2.19
N HIS A 601 -85.05 -22.87 2.04
CA HIS A 601 -85.92 -24.04 2.19
C HIS A 601 -86.45 -24.17 3.62
N ALA A 602 -85.60 -23.96 4.62
CA ALA A 602 -85.98 -23.98 6.02
C ALA A 602 -86.95 -22.83 6.37
N GLU A 603 -86.75 -21.64 5.80
CA GLU A 603 -87.60 -20.47 5.97
C GLU A 603 -88.97 -20.66 5.31
N GLU A 604 -89.04 -21.20 4.10
CA GLU A 604 -90.31 -21.53 3.44
C GLU A 604 -91.06 -22.65 4.18
N THR A 605 -90.35 -23.67 4.65
CA THR A 605 -90.94 -24.75 5.47
C THR A 605 -91.51 -24.20 6.79
N LEU A 606 -90.80 -23.28 7.46
CA LEU A 606 -91.30 -22.60 8.66
C LEU A 606 -92.50 -21.69 8.35
N ARG A 607 -92.48 -20.97 7.21
CA ARG A 607 -93.58 -20.11 6.76
C ARG A 607 -94.85 -20.91 6.48
N LEU A 608 -94.73 -22.04 5.80
CA LEU A 608 -95.83 -22.97 5.53
C LEU A 608 -96.37 -23.60 6.83
N ALA A 609 -95.50 -23.89 7.81
CA ALA A 609 -95.91 -24.34 9.14
C ALA A 609 -96.54 -23.23 10.01
N GLY A 610 -96.40 -21.95 9.64
CA GLY A 610 -96.93 -20.81 10.39
C GLY A 610 -98.46 -20.81 10.52
N ALA A 611 -99.17 -21.34 9.52
CA ALA A 611 -100.62 -21.51 9.58
C ALA A 611 -101.04 -22.61 10.60
N ALA A 612 -100.22 -23.64 10.78
CA ALA A 612 -100.46 -24.70 11.75
C ALA A 612 -100.26 -24.24 13.21
N ARG A 613 -99.35 -23.28 13.45
CA ARG A 613 -99.12 -22.71 14.79
C ARG A 613 -100.37 -22.09 15.40
N TYR A 614 -101.14 -21.34 14.60
CA TYR A 614 -102.40 -20.74 15.04
C TYR A 614 -103.55 -21.75 15.09
N ALA A 615 -103.44 -22.88 14.38
CA ALA A 615 -104.43 -23.94 14.39
C ALA A 615 -104.35 -24.82 15.64
N GLU A 616 -103.16 -24.99 16.24
CA GLU A 616 -102.97 -25.69 17.53
C GLU A 616 -103.62 -24.95 18.72
N ASP A 617 -103.74 -23.61 18.64
CA ASP A 617 -104.33 -22.75 19.69
C ASP A 617 -105.84 -22.50 19.50
N LEU A 618 -106.49 -23.13 18.50
CA LEU A 618 -107.93 -22.99 18.26
C LEU A 618 -108.73 -23.82 19.28
N VAL A 619 -109.56 -23.14 20.06
CA VAL A 619 -110.54 -23.76 20.97
C VAL A 619 -111.90 -23.82 20.30
N GLU A 620 -112.52 -24.99 20.26
CA GLU A 620 -113.78 -25.25 19.57
C GLU A 620 -114.91 -24.34 20.10
N GLY A 621 -115.48 -23.50 19.22
CA GLY A 621 -116.53 -22.52 19.55
C GLY A 621 -116.08 -21.10 19.94
N ALA A 622 -114.77 -20.84 20.06
CA ALA A 622 -114.24 -19.48 20.29
C ALA A 622 -113.88 -18.78 18.97
N ALA A 623 -114.05 -17.45 18.90
CA ALA A 623 -113.73 -16.68 17.70
C ALA A 623 -112.22 -16.65 17.44
N CYS A 624 -111.81 -17.03 16.23
CA CYS A 624 -110.41 -17.08 15.83
C CYS A 624 -109.72 -15.70 15.93
N PRO A 625 -108.52 -15.61 16.54
CA PRO A 625 -107.78 -14.34 16.67
C PRO A 625 -107.40 -13.67 15.35
N VAL A 626 -107.36 -14.41 14.24
CA VAL A 626 -106.92 -13.92 12.93
C VAL A 626 -108.09 -13.48 12.04
N CYS A 627 -109.18 -14.26 12.00
CA CYS A 627 -110.31 -13.99 11.10
C CYS A 627 -111.68 -13.85 11.80
N GLY A 628 -111.78 -14.14 13.09
CA GLY A 628 -113.03 -14.03 13.87
C GLY A 628 -114.05 -15.16 13.69
N SER A 629 -113.78 -16.17 12.87
CA SER A 629 -114.67 -17.32 12.67
C SER A 629 -114.66 -18.28 13.88
N VAL A 630 -115.78 -18.95 14.14
CA VAL A 630 -115.95 -19.93 15.24
C VAL A 630 -115.90 -21.39 14.78
N GLU A 631 -115.86 -21.64 13.46
CA GLU A 631 -115.79 -22.98 12.86
C GLU A 631 -114.62 -23.09 11.87
N HIS A 632 -113.84 -24.19 11.98
CA HIS A 632 -112.67 -24.51 11.14
C HIS A 632 -112.67 -26.00 10.77
N PRO A 633 -113.26 -26.41 9.64
CA PRO A 633 -113.43 -27.84 9.28
C PRO A 633 -112.13 -28.56 8.88
N HIS A 634 -111.08 -27.80 8.54
CA HIS A 634 -109.78 -28.34 8.13
C HIS A 634 -108.66 -27.52 8.79
N PRO A 635 -108.40 -27.70 10.11
CA PRO A 635 -107.30 -27.02 10.78
C PRO A 635 -105.96 -27.46 10.18
N ALA A 636 -105.07 -26.50 9.96
CA ALA A 636 -103.77 -26.77 9.35
C ALA A 636 -102.91 -27.62 10.30
N SER A 637 -102.50 -28.82 9.88
CA SER A 637 -101.61 -29.69 10.65
C SER A 637 -100.15 -29.35 10.36
N ARG A 638 -99.30 -29.34 11.39
CA ARG A 638 -97.86 -29.12 11.21
C ARG A 638 -97.28 -30.23 10.32
N PRO A 639 -96.61 -29.91 9.20
CA PRO A 639 -95.97 -30.92 8.35
C PRO A 639 -94.88 -31.68 9.12
N ASP A 640 -94.76 -33.00 8.91
CA ASP A 640 -93.67 -33.81 9.47
C ASP A 640 -92.32 -33.29 8.93
N GLY A 641 -91.44 -32.86 9.84
CA GLY A 641 -90.14 -32.25 9.51
C GLY A 641 -90.08 -30.72 9.61
N ALA A 642 -91.14 -30.04 10.04
CA ALA A 642 -91.15 -28.58 10.22
C ALA A 642 -90.14 -28.12 11.30
N LEU A 643 -89.06 -27.49 10.84
CA LEU A 643 -87.95 -26.99 11.66
C LEU A 643 -88.38 -25.88 12.63
N ASP A 644 -87.69 -25.75 13.76
CA ASP A 644 -87.95 -24.69 14.73
C ASP A 644 -87.28 -23.35 14.35
N GLU A 645 -87.79 -22.25 14.90
CA GLU A 645 -87.29 -20.89 14.59
C GLU A 645 -85.80 -20.72 14.93
N LYS A 646 -85.30 -21.45 15.94
CA LYS A 646 -83.88 -21.45 16.30
C LYS A 646 -83.02 -22.10 15.21
N THR A 647 -83.45 -23.21 14.62
CA THR A 647 -82.73 -23.89 13.54
C THR A 647 -82.71 -23.05 12.27
N VAL A 648 -83.83 -22.42 11.90
CA VAL A 648 -83.86 -21.50 10.74
C VAL A 648 -82.91 -20.32 10.95
N LYS A 649 -82.91 -19.71 12.15
CA LYS A 649 -81.99 -18.62 12.48
C LYS A 649 -80.52 -19.07 12.47
N ALA A 650 -80.23 -20.31 12.89
CA ALA A 650 -78.90 -20.88 12.83
C ALA A 650 -78.44 -21.14 11.38
N LEU A 651 -79.32 -21.65 10.52
CA LEU A 651 -79.03 -21.84 9.08
C LEU A 651 -78.84 -20.50 8.36
N ARG A 652 -79.65 -19.48 8.66
CA ARG A 652 -79.46 -18.12 8.12
C ARG A 652 -78.13 -17.51 8.58
N LYS A 653 -77.74 -17.73 9.83
CA LYS A 653 -76.42 -17.33 10.35
C LYS A 653 -75.31 -18.06 9.61
N LEU A 654 -75.43 -19.37 9.42
CA LEU A 654 -74.47 -20.18 8.66
C LEU A 654 -74.35 -19.69 7.21
N ALA A 655 -75.46 -19.36 6.53
CA ALA A 655 -75.44 -18.78 5.19
C ALA A 655 -74.70 -17.43 5.14
N THR A 656 -74.85 -16.60 6.17
CA THR A 656 -74.12 -15.32 6.31
C THR A 656 -72.62 -15.57 6.52
N GLU A 657 -72.26 -16.52 7.37
CA GLU A 657 -70.85 -16.94 7.59
C GLU A 657 -70.23 -17.49 6.28
N ARG A 658 -70.98 -18.29 5.50
CA ARG A 658 -70.51 -18.80 4.19
C ARG A 658 -70.37 -17.71 3.13
N MET A 659 -71.19 -16.66 3.18
CA MET A 659 -71.04 -15.51 2.31
C MET A 659 -69.76 -14.71 2.63
N GLU A 660 -69.41 -14.59 3.92
CA GLU A 660 -68.13 -14.00 4.34
C GLU A 660 -66.94 -14.88 3.91
N ASP A 661 -67.04 -16.20 4.05
CA ASP A 661 -66.02 -17.15 3.56
C ASP A 661 -65.79 -17.01 2.04
N GLU A 662 -66.85 -16.91 1.22
CA GLU A 662 -66.75 -16.67 -0.23
C GLU A 662 -66.06 -15.34 -0.53
N SER A 663 -66.46 -14.26 0.15
CA SER A 663 -65.86 -12.93 -0.02
C SER A 663 -64.37 -12.93 0.32
N ASN A 664 -63.97 -13.63 1.39
CA ASN A 664 -62.58 -13.76 1.80
C ASN A 664 -61.76 -14.58 0.78
N ALA A 665 -62.30 -15.70 0.30
CA ALA A 665 -61.65 -16.52 -0.73
C ALA A 665 -61.49 -15.75 -2.05
N LYS A 666 -62.50 -14.95 -2.44
CA LYS A 666 -62.44 -14.08 -3.62
C LYS A 666 -61.36 -13.00 -3.50
N SER A 667 -61.30 -12.32 -2.36
CA SER A 667 -60.28 -11.28 -2.12
C SER A 667 -58.86 -11.86 -2.13
N LYS A 668 -58.67 -13.06 -1.55
CA LYS A 668 -57.40 -13.81 -1.60
C LYS A 668 -57.01 -14.13 -3.05
N LEU A 669 -57.95 -14.63 -3.86
CA LEU A 669 -57.73 -14.95 -5.27
C LEU A 669 -57.35 -13.71 -6.09
N GLU A 670 -58.10 -12.61 -5.98
CA GLU A 670 -57.80 -11.36 -6.71
C GLU A 670 -56.42 -10.82 -6.34
N THR A 671 -56.05 -10.87 -5.06
CA THR A 671 -54.72 -10.45 -4.59
C THR A 671 -53.61 -11.30 -5.19
N LEU A 672 -53.78 -12.62 -5.25
CA LEU A 672 -52.78 -13.53 -5.83
C LEU A 672 -52.66 -13.36 -7.34
N ARG A 673 -53.77 -13.12 -8.05
CA ARG A 673 -53.76 -12.86 -9.50
C ARG A 673 -52.99 -11.60 -9.85
N VAL A 674 -53.23 -10.49 -9.15
CA VAL A 674 -52.49 -9.23 -9.38
C VAL A 674 -50.99 -9.42 -9.14
N LYS A 675 -50.62 -10.16 -8.08
CA LYS A 675 -49.21 -10.48 -7.80
C LYS A 675 -48.59 -11.35 -8.89
N ALA A 676 -49.29 -12.41 -9.33
CA ALA A 676 -48.82 -13.31 -10.37
C ALA A 676 -48.58 -12.56 -11.69
N GLU A 677 -49.48 -11.65 -12.05
CA GLU A 677 -49.39 -10.85 -13.28
C GLU A 677 -48.25 -9.82 -13.21
N ALA A 678 -48.04 -9.18 -12.05
CA ALA A 678 -46.92 -8.27 -11.82
C ALA A 678 -45.55 -8.96 -11.97
N GLU A 679 -45.39 -10.16 -11.40
CA GLU A 679 -44.15 -10.95 -11.53
C GLU A 679 -43.94 -11.43 -12.97
N ARG A 680 -45.00 -11.82 -13.68
CA ARG A 680 -44.92 -12.20 -15.11
C ARG A 680 -44.50 -11.04 -16.00
N ALA A 681 -44.96 -9.83 -15.70
CA ALA A 681 -44.55 -8.62 -16.40
C ALA A 681 -43.07 -8.30 -16.15
N GLN A 682 -42.58 -8.47 -14.93
CA GLN A 682 -41.15 -8.29 -14.60
C GLN A 682 -40.24 -9.38 -15.21
N ALA A 683 -40.80 -10.54 -15.55
CA ALA A 683 -40.12 -11.58 -16.32
C ALA A 683 -40.13 -11.35 -17.84
N ASP A 684 -40.61 -10.20 -18.33
CA ASP A 684 -40.85 -9.92 -19.76
C ASP A 684 -41.66 -11.03 -20.47
N GLY A 685 -42.58 -11.69 -19.74
CA GLY A 685 -43.38 -12.80 -20.24
C GLY A 685 -42.60 -14.10 -20.51
N ALA A 686 -41.34 -14.21 -20.08
CA ALA A 686 -40.58 -15.45 -20.18
C ALA A 686 -41.09 -16.51 -19.20
N ASP A 687 -41.21 -17.76 -19.68
CA ASP A 687 -41.36 -18.91 -18.79
C ASP A 687 -40.00 -19.30 -18.17
N VAL A 688 -40.03 -20.16 -17.15
CA VAL A 688 -38.82 -20.57 -16.42
C VAL A 688 -37.79 -21.19 -17.36
N ALA A 689 -38.21 -22.04 -18.30
CA ALA A 689 -37.31 -22.68 -19.26
C ALA A 689 -36.60 -21.66 -20.17
N SER A 690 -37.33 -20.68 -20.69
CA SER A 690 -36.78 -19.61 -21.53
C SER A 690 -35.87 -18.68 -20.73
N ALA A 691 -36.20 -18.40 -19.47
CA ALA A 691 -35.36 -17.59 -18.58
C ALA A 691 -34.06 -18.31 -18.18
N GLU A 692 -34.11 -19.62 -17.93
CA GLU A 692 -32.93 -20.46 -17.68
C GLU A 692 -32.01 -20.50 -18.90
N GLU A 693 -32.56 -20.59 -20.10
CA GLU A 693 -31.78 -20.55 -21.34
C GLU A 693 -31.10 -19.19 -21.56
N ARG A 694 -31.82 -18.07 -21.30
CA ARG A 694 -31.22 -16.72 -21.33
C ARG A 694 -30.06 -16.59 -20.33
N MET A 695 -30.24 -17.12 -19.12
CA MET A 695 -29.20 -17.12 -18.10
C MET A 695 -27.98 -17.96 -18.52
N ARG A 696 -28.21 -19.14 -19.13
CA ARG A 696 -27.15 -20.01 -19.64
C ARG A 696 -26.33 -19.32 -20.73
N LEU A 697 -26.98 -18.68 -21.70
CA LEU A 697 -26.31 -17.95 -22.77
C LEU A 697 -25.52 -16.74 -22.25
N ALA A 698 -26.10 -15.97 -21.32
CA ALA A 698 -25.41 -14.84 -20.71
C ALA A 698 -24.19 -15.27 -19.88
N ARG A 699 -24.28 -16.41 -19.19
CA ARG A 699 -23.15 -16.99 -18.45
C ARG A 699 -22.04 -17.47 -19.40
N HIS A 700 -22.40 -18.19 -20.45
CA HIS A 700 -21.42 -18.63 -21.46
C HIS A 700 -20.66 -17.45 -22.09
N ALA A 701 -21.36 -16.34 -22.39
CA ALA A 701 -20.72 -15.13 -22.90
C ALA A 701 -19.75 -14.48 -21.90
N MET A 702 -19.98 -14.64 -20.59
CA MET A 702 -19.03 -14.21 -19.55
C MET A 702 -17.81 -15.13 -19.47
N ASP A 703 -18.03 -16.44 -19.54
CA ASP A 703 -16.93 -17.43 -19.53
C ASP A 703 -15.99 -17.19 -20.74
N GLU A 704 -16.53 -16.90 -21.92
CA GLU A 704 -15.74 -16.52 -23.10
C GLU A 704 -14.90 -15.24 -22.87
N LEU A 705 -15.42 -14.25 -22.16
CA LEU A 705 -14.69 -13.03 -21.83
C LEU A 705 -13.58 -13.28 -20.81
N ASP A 706 -13.80 -14.18 -19.85
CA ASP A 706 -12.79 -14.57 -18.88
C ASP A 706 -11.65 -15.34 -19.56
N GLU A 707 -11.94 -16.24 -20.51
CA GLU A 707 -10.90 -16.87 -21.35
C GLU A 707 -10.08 -15.84 -22.16
N LEU A 708 -10.72 -14.81 -22.70
CA LEU A 708 -10.03 -13.73 -23.42
C LEU A 708 -9.18 -12.88 -22.47
N ALA A 709 -9.61 -12.68 -21.23
CA ALA A 709 -8.83 -11.99 -20.19
C ALA A 709 -7.59 -12.79 -19.81
N GLU A 710 -7.69 -14.12 -19.68
CA GLU A 710 -6.54 -15.00 -19.47
C GLU A 710 -5.55 -14.96 -20.64
N ARG A 711 -6.04 -14.94 -21.88
CA ARG A 711 -5.17 -14.75 -23.06
C ARG A 711 -4.49 -13.38 -23.05
N GLN A 712 -5.18 -12.33 -22.62
CA GLN A 712 -4.59 -10.99 -22.49
C GLN A 712 -3.48 -10.97 -21.44
N THR A 713 -3.65 -11.62 -20.30
CA THR A 713 -2.59 -11.69 -19.28
C THR A 713 -1.39 -12.48 -19.77
N ALA A 714 -1.59 -13.59 -20.48
CA ALA A 714 -0.52 -14.36 -21.10
C ALA A 714 0.27 -13.53 -22.14
N LEU A 715 -0.42 -12.74 -22.98
CA LEU A 715 0.22 -11.87 -23.96
C LEU A 715 0.95 -10.69 -23.32
N LYS A 716 0.41 -10.09 -22.25
CA LYS A 716 1.13 -9.06 -21.46
C LYS A 716 2.41 -9.61 -20.82
N ALA A 717 2.35 -10.84 -20.28
CA ALA A 717 3.54 -11.51 -19.76
C ALA A 717 4.56 -11.77 -20.87
N ARG A 718 4.11 -12.12 -22.08
CA ARG A 718 4.96 -12.29 -23.26
C ARG A 718 5.58 -10.98 -23.73
N GLN A 719 4.82 -9.87 -23.76
CA GLN A 719 5.31 -8.54 -24.06
C GLN A 719 6.41 -8.11 -23.09
N LYS A 720 6.22 -8.36 -21.80
CA LYS A 720 7.25 -8.12 -20.78
C LYS A 720 8.52 -8.92 -21.05
N ARG A 721 8.40 -10.22 -21.38
CA ARG A 721 9.57 -11.06 -21.73
C ARG A 721 10.33 -10.55 -22.95
N ILE A 722 9.63 -10.00 -23.94
CA ILE A 722 10.25 -9.37 -25.11
C ILE A 722 11.03 -8.12 -24.68
N ALA A 723 10.42 -7.24 -23.88
CA ALA A 723 11.08 -6.04 -23.38
C ALA A 723 12.33 -6.37 -22.54
N ASP A 724 12.22 -7.34 -21.61
CA ASP A 724 13.33 -7.78 -20.76
C ASP A 724 14.47 -8.37 -21.61
N ALA A 725 14.16 -9.13 -22.66
CA ALA A 725 15.16 -9.71 -23.56
C ALA A 725 15.89 -8.63 -24.38
N VAL A 726 15.14 -7.67 -24.93
CA VAL A 726 15.71 -6.53 -25.68
C VAL A 726 16.62 -5.69 -24.79
N GLU A 727 16.20 -5.40 -23.56
CA GLU A 727 17.02 -4.67 -22.58
C GLU A 727 18.29 -5.46 -22.21
N ALA A 728 18.18 -6.77 -21.98
CA ALA A 728 19.32 -7.62 -21.70
C ALA A 728 20.32 -7.65 -22.87
N SER A 729 19.84 -7.70 -24.11
CA SER A 729 20.68 -7.64 -25.31
C SER A 729 21.38 -6.29 -25.46
N ALA A 730 20.68 -5.18 -25.19
CA ALA A 730 21.26 -3.84 -25.19
C ALA A 730 22.39 -3.71 -24.14
N LYS A 731 22.13 -4.15 -22.90
CA LYS A 731 23.13 -4.17 -21.82
C LYS A 731 24.33 -5.04 -22.14
N ALA A 732 24.12 -6.22 -22.72
CA ALA A 732 25.21 -7.08 -23.18
C ALA A 732 26.03 -6.41 -24.31
N GLY A 733 25.37 -5.64 -25.18
CA GLY A 733 26.01 -4.80 -26.19
C GLY A 733 26.92 -3.72 -25.59
N GLU A 734 26.45 -2.95 -24.62
CA GLU A 734 27.23 -1.93 -23.92
C GLU A 734 28.39 -2.51 -23.11
N ALA A 735 28.18 -3.67 -22.47
CA ALA A 735 29.24 -4.38 -21.77
C ALA A 735 30.35 -4.85 -22.73
N LEU A 736 29.97 -5.33 -23.92
CA LEU A 736 30.93 -5.72 -24.95
C LEU A 736 31.72 -4.53 -25.48
N THR A 737 31.07 -3.40 -25.80
CA THR A 737 31.80 -2.21 -26.29
C THR A 737 32.80 -1.71 -25.25
N THR A 738 32.42 -1.70 -23.97
CA THR A 738 33.30 -1.35 -22.86
C THR A 738 34.48 -2.32 -22.74
N ALA A 739 34.22 -3.63 -22.79
CA ALA A 739 35.27 -4.65 -22.70
C ALA A 739 36.24 -4.62 -23.89
N ILE A 740 35.75 -4.30 -25.10
CA ILE A 740 36.61 -4.10 -26.29
C ILE A 740 37.51 -2.88 -26.09
N ALA A 741 36.98 -1.75 -25.58
CA ALA A 741 37.77 -0.55 -25.32
C ALA A 741 38.84 -0.79 -24.24
N GLU A 742 38.50 -1.48 -23.14
CA GLU A 742 39.47 -1.88 -22.11
C GLU A 742 40.59 -2.77 -22.69
N ARG A 743 40.23 -3.73 -23.56
CA ARG A 743 41.18 -4.61 -24.24
C ARG A 743 42.13 -3.82 -25.15
N GLU A 744 41.63 -2.81 -25.87
CA GLU A 744 42.46 -1.95 -26.73
C GLU A 744 43.43 -1.09 -25.90
N ILE A 745 42.97 -0.53 -24.78
CA ILE A 745 43.83 0.23 -23.86
C ILE A 745 44.91 -0.68 -23.27
N ALA A 746 44.53 -1.86 -22.77
CA ALA A 746 45.47 -2.83 -22.22
C ALA A 746 46.47 -3.32 -23.27
N ALA A 747 46.04 -3.47 -24.53
CA ALA A 747 46.91 -3.86 -25.64
C ALA A 747 47.97 -2.81 -25.93
N LYS A 748 47.58 -1.53 -25.91
CA LYS A 748 48.50 -0.40 -26.07
C LYS A 748 49.50 -0.32 -24.92
N GLN A 749 49.04 -0.44 -23.67
CA GLN A 749 49.90 -0.44 -22.48
C GLN A 749 50.89 -1.61 -22.48
N ALA A 750 50.45 -2.81 -22.87
CA ALA A 750 51.33 -3.97 -23.01
C ALA A 750 52.37 -3.77 -24.11
N ALA A 751 51.98 -3.21 -25.25
CA ALA A 751 52.92 -2.91 -26.34
C ALA A 751 53.97 -1.85 -25.95
N ASP A 752 53.56 -0.80 -25.24
CA ASP A 752 54.46 0.25 -24.75
C ASP A 752 55.45 -0.31 -23.70
N ALA A 753 54.96 -1.13 -22.77
CA ALA A 753 55.78 -1.78 -21.75
C ALA A 753 56.74 -2.83 -22.35
N ASP A 754 56.29 -3.60 -23.34
CA ASP A 754 57.14 -4.54 -24.09
C ASP A 754 58.23 -3.83 -24.89
N SER A 755 57.91 -2.67 -25.47
CA SER A 755 58.91 -1.83 -26.14
C SER A 755 59.93 -1.29 -25.15
N ALA A 756 59.53 -0.91 -23.94
CA ALA A 756 60.44 -0.45 -22.88
C ALA A 756 61.31 -1.59 -22.30
N ALA A 757 60.79 -2.82 -22.26
CA ALA A 757 61.53 -4.01 -21.81
C ALA A 757 62.38 -4.66 -22.93
N LYS A 758 62.35 -4.12 -24.15
CA LYS A 758 63.04 -4.71 -25.30
C LYS A 758 64.55 -4.75 -25.10
N GLY A 759 65.12 -5.95 -25.16
CA GLY A 759 66.56 -6.19 -24.92
C GLY A 759 66.92 -6.43 -23.45
N ILE A 760 65.97 -6.29 -22.52
CA ILE A 760 66.15 -6.61 -21.10
C ILE A 760 65.63 -8.03 -20.86
N THR A 761 66.52 -8.97 -20.58
CA THR A 761 66.15 -10.35 -20.23
C THR A 761 66.47 -10.64 -18.76
N ALA A 762 65.79 -11.65 -18.19
CA ALA A 762 66.10 -12.11 -16.84
C ALA A 762 67.57 -12.55 -16.70
N GLU A 763 68.15 -13.13 -17.76
CA GLU A 763 69.57 -13.49 -17.84
C GLU A 763 70.48 -12.26 -17.89
N SER A 764 70.10 -11.20 -18.63
CA SER A 764 70.86 -9.93 -18.67
C SER A 764 70.86 -9.25 -17.30
N ILE A 765 69.71 -9.18 -16.62
CA ILE A 765 69.59 -8.61 -15.27
C ILE A 765 70.41 -9.42 -14.26
N ALA A 766 70.33 -10.75 -14.30
CA ALA A 766 71.12 -11.62 -13.43
C ALA A 766 72.63 -11.49 -13.71
N GLY A 767 73.01 -11.32 -14.98
CA GLY A 767 74.38 -11.05 -15.42
C GLY A 767 74.91 -9.70 -14.92
N GLU A 768 74.15 -8.62 -15.12
CA GLU A 768 74.45 -7.25 -14.67
C GLU A 768 74.55 -7.16 -13.15
N ARG A 769 73.56 -7.72 -12.45
CA ARG A 769 73.53 -7.77 -10.98
C ARG A 769 74.66 -8.63 -10.43
N GLY A 770 74.86 -9.83 -10.97
CA GLY A 770 75.94 -10.71 -10.55
C GLY A 770 77.34 -10.11 -10.82
N ALA A 771 77.51 -9.37 -11.91
CA ALA A 771 78.76 -8.66 -12.20
C ALA A 771 78.99 -7.48 -11.22
N ALA A 772 77.96 -6.68 -10.95
CA ALA A 772 78.01 -5.57 -10.01
C ALA A 772 78.24 -6.06 -8.56
N GLU A 773 77.58 -7.13 -8.13
CA GLU A 773 77.78 -7.77 -6.82
C GLU A 773 79.19 -8.35 -6.68
N ARG A 774 79.72 -9.00 -7.72
CA ARG A 774 81.12 -9.48 -7.74
C ARG A 774 82.11 -8.34 -7.64
N GLN A 775 81.90 -7.23 -8.37
CA GLN A 775 82.76 -6.05 -8.30
C GLN A 775 82.68 -5.34 -6.94
N LEU A 776 81.49 -5.27 -6.34
CA LEU A 776 81.30 -4.71 -5.00
C LEU A 776 81.98 -5.58 -3.94
N LYS A 777 81.85 -6.92 -4.07
CA LYS A 777 82.53 -7.89 -3.23
C LYS A 777 84.05 -7.79 -3.37
N GLN A 778 84.57 -7.70 -4.60
CA GLN A 778 86.01 -7.48 -4.83
C GLN A 778 86.50 -6.14 -4.27
N ALA A 779 85.76 -5.03 -4.46
CA ALA A 779 86.15 -3.74 -3.91
C ALA A 779 86.15 -3.76 -2.37
N HIS A 780 85.20 -4.48 -1.77
CA HIS A 780 85.15 -4.68 -0.32
C HIS A 780 86.28 -5.58 0.19
N GLU A 781 86.57 -6.69 -0.50
CA GLU A 781 87.69 -7.58 -0.20
C GLU A 781 89.03 -6.86 -0.32
N ARG A 782 89.22 -5.98 -1.32
CA ARG A 782 90.42 -5.16 -1.48
C ARG A 782 90.54 -4.06 -0.42
N ALA A 783 89.42 -3.48 0.01
CA ALA A 783 89.40 -2.56 1.15
C ALA A 783 89.77 -3.27 2.46
N LEU A 784 89.24 -4.48 2.67
CA LEU A 784 89.59 -5.34 3.78
C LEU A 784 91.06 -5.78 3.69
N GLU A 785 91.58 -6.06 2.50
CA GLU A 785 93.00 -6.38 2.26
C GLU A 785 93.90 -5.19 2.62
N ALA A 786 93.52 -3.95 2.29
CA ALA A 786 94.26 -2.75 2.70
C ALA A 786 94.29 -2.60 4.25
N GLU A 787 93.17 -2.88 4.91
CA GLU A 787 93.07 -2.89 6.37
C GLU A 787 93.91 -4.03 6.99
N THR A 788 93.89 -5.20 6.35
CA THR A 788 94.68 -6.37 6.78
C THR A 788 96.19 -6.14 6.57
N LEU A 789 96.59 -5.46 5.49
CA LEU A 789 97.98 -5.07 5.22
C LEU A 789 98.45 -4.01 6.21
N THR A 790 97.58 -3.09 6.62
CA THR A 790 97.85 -2.13 7.71
C THR A 790 98.18 -2.86 9.00
N ARG A 791 97.37 -3.87 9.34
CA ARG A 791 97.59 -4.72 10.51
C ARG A 791 98.88 -5.55 10.39
N ARG A 792 99.16 -6.17 9.25
CA ARG A 792 100.42 -6.93 9.01
C ARG A 792 101.67 -6.04 9.14
N ILE A 793 101.59 -4.77 8.74
CA ILE A 793 102.71 -3.83 8.90
C ILE A 793 103.01 -3.60 10.40
N SER A 794 101.99 -3.48 11.26
CA SER A 794 102.21 -3.29 12.69
C SER A 794 102.64 -4.59 13.38
N GLU A 795 102.07 -5.75 13.00
CA GLU A 795 102.43 -7.06 13.54
C GLU A 795 103.91 -7.39 13.27
N ARG A 796 104.45 -7.01 12.11
CA ARG A 796 105.90 -7.15 11.83
C ARG A 796 106.76 -6.36 12.83
N GLU A 797 106.36 -5.13 13.15
CA GLU A 797 107.09 -4.26 14.08
C GLU A 797 107.05 -4.81 15.52
N GLU A 798 105.99 -5.54 15.89
CA GLU A 798 105.86 -6.24 17.17
C GLU A 798 106.73 -7.52 17.26
N LEU A 799 106.85 -8.29 16.17
CA LEU A 799 107.68 -9.50 16.14
C LEU A 799 109.18 -9.19 16.29
N GLU A 800 109.65 -8.05 15.77
CA GLU A 800 111.04 -7.56 15.97
C GLU A 800 111.36 -7.29 17.44
N GLN A 801 110.38 -6.81 18.22
CA GLN A 801 110.54 -6.64 19.68
C GLN A 801 110.49 -7.98 20.41
N LYS A 802 109.72 -8.95 19.91
CA LYS A 802 109.55 -10.28 20.53
C LYS A 802 110.83 -11.13 20.46
N ASP A 803 111.65 -11.01 19.40
CA ASP A 803 112.91 -11.75 19.24
C ASP A 803 113.92 -11.47 20.36
N VAL A 804 113.94 -10.23 20.85
CA VAL A 804 114.80 -9.81 21.96
C VAL A 804 114.40 -10.49 23.27
N SER A 805 113.10 -10.76 23.47
CA SER A 805 112.57 -11.36 24.70
C SER A 805 112.75 -12.89 24.77
N LEU A 806 112.58 -13.60 23.65
CA LEU A 806 112.61 -15.07 23.60
C LEU A 806 114.00 -15.64 23.92
N LYS A 807 115.07 -14.92 23.59
CA LYS A 807 116.46 -15.33 23.88
C LYS A 807 116.76 -15.43 25.38
N ALA A 808 116.05 -14.65 26.22
CA ALA A 808 116.18 -14.71 27.68
C ALA A 808 115.41 -15.89 28.30
N THR A 809 114.27 -16.28 27.72
CA THR A 809 113.41 -17.37 28.22
C THR A 809 114.05 -18.76 28.09
N ARG A 810 114.88 -18.96 27.05
CA ARG A 810 115.63 -20.21 26.78
C ARG A 810 116.49 -20.66 27.97
N GLU A 811 117.11 -19.73 28.67
CA GLU A 811 118.02 -20.03 29.77
C GLU A 811 117.28 -20.57 31.00
N ALA A 812 116.03 -20.15 31.22
CA ALA A 812 115.20 -20.58 32.36
C ALA A 812 114.54 -21.97 32.18
N LEU A 813 114.15 -22.34 30.96
CA LEU A 813 113.48 -23.63 30.69
C LEU A 813 114.41 -24.85 30.84
N THR A 814 115.72 -24.66 30.65
CA THR A 814 116.73 -25.74 30.73
C THR A 814 116.79 -26.35 32.13
N GLU A 815 116.57 -25.53 33.15
CA GLU A 815 116.62 -25.92 34.57
C GLU A 815 115.36 -26.68 35.01
N GLN A 816 114.20 -26.39 34.39
CA GLN A 816 112.92 -27.04 34.70
C GLN A 816 112.80 -28.48 34.17
N HIS A 817 113.36 -28.78 32.99
CA HIS A 817 113.26 -30.12 32.38
C HIS A 817 113.91 -31.23 33.25
N GLN A 818 115.00 -30.92 33.94
CA GLN A 818 115.69 -31.86 34.84
C GLN A 818 114.87 -32.24 36.08
N THR A 819 113.85 -31.45 36.41
CA THR A 819 112.99 -31.67 37.58
C THR A 819 111.86 -32.67 37.30
N VAL A 820 111.30 -32.65 36.08
CA VAL A 820 110.15 -33.52 35.70
C VAL A 820 110.54 -34.94 35.35
N GLN A 821 111.78 -35.20 34.94
CA GLN A 821 112.28 -36.57 34.80
C GLN A 821 112.21 -37.37 36.12
N ARG A 822 112.29 -36.71 37.27
CA ARG A 822 112.12 -37.36 38.58
C ARG A 822 110.65 -37.65 38.94
N ALA A 823 109.69 -37.02 38.25
CA ALA A 823 108.26 -37.16 38.51
C ALA A 823 107.60 -38.31 37.72
N VAL A 824 108.10 -38.65 36.52
CA VAL A 824 107.64 -39.83 35.75
C VAL A 824 107.92 -41.14 36.50
N ALA A 825 109.03 -41.19 37.23
CA ALA A 825 109.37 -42.32 38.09
C ALA A 825 108.41 -42.50 39.29
N ARG A 826 107.77 -41.43 39.78
CA ARG A 826 106.77 -41.48 40.87
C ARG A 826 105.38 -41.92 40.40
N LEU A 827 104.98 -41.55 39.19
CA LEU A 827 103.63 -41.87 38.68
C LEU A 827 103.42 -43.35 38.32
N LEU A 828 104.52 -44.08 38.10
CA LEU A 828 104.51 -45.54 38.01
C LEU A 828 104.37 -46.22 39.38
N GLU A 829 104.66 -45.52 40.49
CA GLU A 829 104.48 -46.04 41.87
C GLU A 829 103.03 -45.86 42.38
N ASP A 830 102.26 -44.92 41.81
CA ASP A 830 100.91 -44.51 42.28
C ASP A 830 99.74 -45.06 41.42
N SER A 831 99.99 -45.95 40.46
CA SER A 831 98.97 -46.53 39.57
C SER A 831 98.71 -48.01 39.84
N ASP A 832 97.57 -48.54 39.37
CA ASP A 832 97.27 -49.99 39.46
C ASP A 832 98.05 -50.83 38.41
N PHE A 833 98.89 -50.20 37.58
CA PHE A 833 99.72 -50.84 36.55
C PHE A 833 101.15 -51.07 37.07
N ALA A 834 101.67 -52.29 36.92
CA ALA A 834 102.94 -52.71 37.52
C ALA A 834 104.20 -52.18 36.80
N ASP A 835 104.08 -51.82 35.52
CA ASP A 835 105.11 -51.21 34.67
C ASP A 835 104.43 -50.48 33.49
N TYR A 836 105.24 -49.82 32.63
CA TYR A 836 104.73 -49.11 31.46
C TYR A 836 104.08 -50.05 30.42
N GLU A 837 104.55 -51.29 30.28
CA GLU A 837 104.02 -52.29 29.34
C GLU A 837 102.63 -52.83 29.78
N ALA A 838 102.37 -52.91 31.09
CA ALA A 838 101.06 -53.26 31.64
C ALA A 838 100.00 -52.17 31.38
N ALA A 839 100.39 -50.90 31.34
CA ALA A 839 99.52 -49.80 30.94
C ALA A 839 99.21 -49.86 29.43
N GLU A 840 100.15 -50.30 28.60
CA GLU A 840 99.97 -50.43 27.15
C GLU A 840 99.00 -51.55 26.75
N THR A 841 98.91 -52.64 27.54
CA THR A 841 98.05 -53.80 27.25
C THR A 841 96.56 -53.58 27.53
N ALA A 842 96.18 -52.58 28.34
CA ALA A 842 94.80 -52.19 28.58
C ALA A 842 94.25 -51.22 27.51
N ALA A 843 95.06 -50.86 26.50
CA ALA A 843 94.68 -49.98 25.41
C ALA A 843 93.85 -50.72 24.33
N LEU A 844 92.66 -50.21 24.05
CA LEU A 844 91.80 -50.67 22.95
C LEU A 844 92.02 -49.79 21.70
N ASP A 845 91.74 -50.33 20.51
CA ASP A 845 91.83 -49.57 19.26
C ASP A 845 90.62 -48.64 19.02
N ASP A 846 90.81 -47.63 18.18
CA ASP A 846 89.82 -46.57 17.96
C ASP A 846 88.52 -47.08 17.30
N ALA A 847 88.55 -48.19 16.55
CA ALA A 847 87.40 -48.69 15.81
C ALA A 847 86.42 -49.46 16.70
N GLU A 848 86.93 -50.25 17.65
CA GLU A 848 86.10 -50.94 18.65
C GLU A 848 85.60 -49.98 19.73
N ILE A 849 86.39 -48.95 20.06
CA ILE A 849 85.92 -47.77 20.83
C ILE A 849 84.75 -47.10 20.07
N MET A 850 84.86 -46.84 18.76
CA MET A 850 83.81 -46.22 17.94
C MET A 850 82.50 -47.03 17.86
N ARG A 851 82.54 -48.37 17.82
CA ARG A 851 81.33 -49.22 17.76
C ARG A 851 80.54 -49.18 19.06
N LEU A 852 81.24 -49.27 20.19
CA LEU A 852 80.66 -49.14 21.52
C LEU A 852 80.18 -47.70 21.78
N GLU A 853 80.89 -46.70 21.24
CA GLU A 853 80.45 -45.30 21.22
C GLU A 853 79.18 -45.08 20.40
N SER A 854 79.00 -45.73 19.25
CA SER A 854 77.77 -45.63 18.43
C SER A 854 76.52 -46.16 19.15
N GLN A 855 76.68 -47.22 19.96
CA GLN A 855 75.61 -47.72 20.82
C GLN A 855 75.31 -46.76 21.99
N VAL A 856 76.34 -46.16 22.59
CA VAL A 856 76.20 -45.09 23.59
C VAL A 856 75.57 -43.82 23.00
N ASP A 857 75.88 -43.47 21.75
CA ASP A 857 75.39 -42.29 21.03
C ASP A 857 73.94 -42.47 20.57
N THR A 858 73.56 -43.65 20.08
CA THR A 858 72.16 -43.96 19.72
C THR A 858 71.25 -43.96 20.96
N PHE A 859 71.71 -44.54 22.07
CA PHE A 859 71.03 -44.43 23.36
C PHE A 859 70.99 -42.98 23.84
N GLY A 860 72.08 -42.22 23.68
CA GLY A 860 72.15 -40.80 23.99
C GLY A 860 71.17 -39.94 23.19
N LYS A 861 71.01 -40.19 21.89
CA LYS A 861 70.05 -39.51 21.01
C LYS A 861 68.60 -39.82 21.38
N ASN A 862 68.27 -41.08 21.63
CA ASN A 862 66.92 -41.48 22.06
C ASN A 862 66.60 -40.94 23.46
N ARG A 863 67.57 -40.94 24.38
CA ARG A 863 67.43 -40.33 25.71
C ARG A 863 67.23 -38.82 25.61
N ALA A 864 68.02 -38.13 24.77
CA ALA A 864 67.90 -36.70 24.55
C ALA A 864 66.58 -36.32 23.87
N ALA A 865 66.08 -37.12 22.93
CA ALA A 865 64.78 -36.92 22.31
C ALA A 865 63.63 -37.12 23.31
N ALA A 866 63.70 -38.16 24.16
CA ALA A 866 62.72 -38.39 25.21
C ALA A 866 62.76 -37.29 26.30
N ASP A 867 63.94 -36.78 26.66
CA ASP A 867 64.10 -35.64 27.58
C ASP A 867 63.56 -34.32 26.98
N ALA A 868 63.75 -34.12 25.68
CA ALA A 868 63.21 -32.96 24.97
C ALA A 868 61.67 -33.03 24.86
N ASP A 869 61.11 -34.20 24.57
CA ASP A 869 59.67 -34.47 24.53
C ASP A 869 59.03 -34.29 25.91
N MET A 870 59.68 -34.83 26.95
CA MET A 870 59.32 -34.62 28.35
C MET A 870 59.36 -33.13 28.75
N SER A 871 60.39 -32.39 28.33
CA SER A 871 60.49 -30.95 28.66
C SER A 871 59.40 -30.14 27.95
N ARG A 872 59.12 -30.44 26.68
CA ARG A 872 58.06 -29.81 25.88
C ARG A 872 56.67 -30.07 26.47
N THR A 873 56.35 -31.33 26.76
CA THR A 873 55.05 -31.73 27.34
C THR A 873 54.86 -31.15 28.75
N ARG A 874 55.94 -31.00 29.53
CA ARG A 874 55.90 -30.29 30.83
C ARG A 874 55.60 -28.80 30.70
N GLU A 875 56.26 -28.10 29.78
CA GLU A 875 55.99 -26.68 29.51
C GLU A 875 54.52 -26.49 29.09
N LEU A 876 54.04 -27.33 28.17
CA LEU A 876 52.66 -27.30 27.69
C LEU A 876 51.64 -27.59 28.80
N LEU A 877 51.90 -28.62 29.64
CA LEU A 877 51.05 -28.95 30.78
C LEU A 877 50.97 -27.79 31.78
N THR A 878 52.09 -27.11 32.03
CA THR A 878 52.14 -25.97 32.96
C THR A 878 51.32 -24.79 32.43
N GLU A 879 51.48 -24.46 31.15
CA GLU A 879 50.69 -23.41 30.49
C GLU A 879 49.18 -23.71 30.53
N ARG A 880 48.79 -24.96 30.22
CA ARG A 880 47.39 -25.40 30.23
C ARG A 880 46.81 -25.46 31.64
N LEU A 881 47.60 -25.85 32.64
CA LEU A 881 47.20 -25.86 34.05
C LEU A 881 46.91 -24.45 34.55
N ASP A 882 47.76 -23.48 34.23
CA ASP A 882 47.56 -22.08 34.62
C ASP A 882 46.36 -21.45 33.91
N ALA A 883 46.13 -21.79 32.64
CA ALA A 883 44.94 -21.37 31.89
C ALA A 883 43.65 -21.91 32.52
N CYS A 884 43.60 -23.20 32.87
CA CYS A 884 42.48 -23.80 33.60
C CYS A 884 42.25 -23.14 34.96
N ARG A 885 43.31 -22.94 35.76
CA ARG A 885 43.19 -22.29 37.06
C ARG A 885 42.55 -20.91 36.98
N ARG A 886 42.92 -20.09 35.99
CA ARG A 886 42.32 -18.75 35.83
C ARG A 886 40.83 -18.82 35.48
N LEU A 887 40.40 -19.83 34.73
CA LEU A 887 39.02 -19.98 34.29
C LEU A 887 38.10 -20.64 35.33
N PHE A 888 38.67 -21.45 36.23
CA PHE A 888 37.99 -22.17 37.29
C PHE A 888 38.26 -21.60 38.70
N ALA A 889 39.04 -20.52 38.82
CA ALA A 889 39.25 -19.84 40.09
C ALA A 889 37.94 -19.25 40.62
N PRO A 890 37.65 -19.38 41.93
CA PRO A 890 36.53 -18.69 42.55
C PRO A 890 36.74 -17.17 42.45
N ALA A 891 35.67 -16.42 42.17
CA ALA A 891 35.70 -14.97 41.92
C ALA A 891 35.98 -14.08 43.15
N SER A 892 36.62 -14.59 44.21
CA SER A 892 37.09 -13.79 45.34
C SER A 892 38.59 -13.53 45.23
N GLY A 893 38.93 -12.39 44.63
CA GLY A 893 40.26 -11.79 44.78
C GLY A 893 40.35 -11.06 46.12
N GLU A 894 41.01 -11.65 47.10
CA GLU A 894 41.78 -10.90 48.11
C GLU A 894 43.28 -11.23 47.92
N PRO A 895 44.18 -10.23 47.95
CA PRO A 895 45.59 -10.43 47.75
C PRO A 895 46.21 -11.09 48.97
N LEU A 896 46.83 -12.25 48.78
CA LEU A 896 47.80 -12.80 49.74
C LEU A 896 49.09 -11.98 49.62
N ASP A 897 49.16 -10.86 50.34
CA ASP A 897 50.46 -10.42 50.88
C ASP A 897 50.32 -9.79 52.28
N SER A 898 51.24 -10.20 53.16
CA SER A 898 51.57 -9.63 54.47
C SER A 898 50.58 -9.77 55.65
N ARG A 899 50.60 -10.92 56.33
CA ARG A 899 50.51 -10.95 57.80
C ARG A 899 51.92 -10.74 58.37
N LYS A 900 52.26 -9.48 58.70
CA LYS A 900 53.25 -9.19 59.76
C LYS A 900 52.51 -8.99 61.09
N PRO A 901 53.20 -9.23 62.22
CA PRO A 901 52.56 -9.68 63.44
C PRO A 901 51.98 -8.54 64.29
N SER A 902 51.18 -8.98 65.26
CA SER A 902 50.94 -8.40 66.59
C SER A 902 49.65 -7.61 66.81
N GLU A 903 48.88 -8.08 67.79
CA GLU A 903 48.33 -7.25 68.86
C GLU A 903 48.15 -8.09 70.13
N THR A 904 49.03 -7.87 71.10
CA THR A 904 48.72 -8.01 72.54
C THR A 904 49.04 -6.67 73.19
N ARG A 905 48.00 -6.13 73.83
CA ARG A 905 47.87 -4.93 74.68
C ARG A 905 49.11 -4.37 75.40
N GLU A 906 49.14 -3.02 75.39
CA GLU A 906 49.45 -2.06 76.50
C GLU A 906 50.90 -1.97 77.07
N PRO A 907 51.28 -0.87 77.77
CA PRO A 907 51.55 0.48 77.26
C PRO A 907 52.94 1.00 77.75
N LEU A 908 53.24 2.28 77.53
CA LEU A 908 54.14 3.19 78.28
C LEU A 908 55.35 3.80 77.53
N ASP A 909 55.29 5.13 77.51
CA ASP A 909 56.33 6.11 77.75
C ASP A 909 57.65 6.15 76.92
N SER A 910 57.75 7.30 76.25
CA SER A 910 58.87 8.25 76.39
C SER A 910 60.10 8.13 75.47
N GLN A 911 60.48 9.30 74.97
CA GLN A 911 61.84 9.73 74.58
C GLN A 911 62.43 9.28 73.23
N VAL A 912 62.27 10.18 72.26
CA VAL A 912 63.32 10.71 71.33
C VAL A 912 64.60 11.07 72.13
N PRO A 913 65.87 11.13 71.60
CA PRO A 913 66.37 11.16 70.20
C PRO A 913 67.72 10.44 69.89
N GLN A 914 68.17 10.58 68.63
CA GLN A 914 69.51 11.05 68.19
C GLN A 914 70.62 10.06 67.76
N GLY A 915 71.28 10.43 66.66
CA GLY A 915 72.66 10.05 66.29
C GLY A 915 72.79 9.61 64.81
N ALA A 916 72.80 10.48 63.79
CA ALA A 916 73.83 11.45 63.38
C ALA A 916 74.91 10.90 62.40
N LEU A 917 75.05 11.63 61.26
CA LEU A 917 76.25 11.86 60.41
C LEU A 917 76.79 10.65 59.59
N ALA A 918 76.64 10.60 58.25
CA ALA A 918 77.44 11.25 57.18
C ALA A 918 78.86 10.64 56.97
N PRO A 919 79.56 10.78 55.82
CA PRO A 919 79.15 10.82 54.39
C PRO A 919 80.17 10.13 53.39
N GLN A 920 79.92 10.30 52.09
CA GLN A 920 80.87 10.39 50.94
C GLN A 920 81.62 9.17 50.34
N GLY A 921 81.70 9.18 48.99
CA GLY A 921 82.76 8.56 48.16
C GLY A 921 82.22 7.65 47.03
N CYS A 922 81.93 8.14 45.81
CA CYS A 922 82.82 8.38 44.66
C CYS A 922 82.81 7.28 43.56
N ARG A 923 82.46 7.72 42.33
CA ARG A 923 82.99 7.38 40.98
C ARG A 923 82.78 5.97 40.39
N ASP A 924 82.05 5.88 39.28
CA ASP A 924 82.51 5.83 37.85
C ASP A 924 82.84 4.38 37.43
N SER A 925 82.54 3.80 36.27
CA SER A 925 81.78 4.10 35.05
C SER A 925 81.69 2.78 34.24
N LEU A 926 80.70 2.67 33.34
CA LEU A 926 80.58 1.90 32.07
C LEU A 926 81.74 0.93 31.70
N ASN A 927 81.54 -0.30 31.21
CA ASN A 927 80.83 -0.65 29.97
C ASN A 927 80.66 -2.19 29.80
N SER A 928 79.58 -2.59 29.11
CA SER A 928 79.36 -3.75 28.21
C SER A 928 80.04 -5.13 28.37
N GLN A 929 79.22 -6.16 28.11
CA GLN A 929 79.52 -7.57 27.71
C GLN A 929 79.76 -8.59 28.82
N ASP A 930 78.78 -9.46 29.08
CA ASP A 930 78.89 -10.86 28.65
C ASP A 930 77.56 -11.62 28.83
N ARG A 931 77.11 -12.21 27.73
CA ARG A 931 76.19 -13.34 27.73
C ARG A 931 77.03 -14.57 28.10
N LYS A 932 76.75 -15.23 29.23
CA LYS A 932 77.04 -16.64 29.42
C LYS A 932 76.22 -17.21 30.58
N ASP A 933 75.37 -18.17 30.22
CA ASP A 933 75.07 -19.40 30.94
C ASP A 933 74.89 -19.34 32.46
N SER A 934 73.64 -19.18 32.89
CA SER A 934 73.14 -19.73 34.15
C SER A 934 72.22 -20.92 33.86
N ARG A 935 72.81 -22.00 33.34
CA ARG A 935 72.25 -23.35 33.49
C ARG A 935 72.76 -23.88 34.82
N ASP A 936 71.97 -23.76 35.88
CA ASP A 936 71.99 -24.72 36.97
C ASP A 936 70.80 -24.53 37.91
N SER A 937 70.28 -25.67 38.39
CA SER A 937 69.18 -25.87 39.35
C SER A 937 67.75 -25.84 38.81
N GLN A 938 67.32 -26.92 38.16
CA GLN A 938 65.92 -27.34 38.22
C GLN A 938 65.84 -28.65 39.00
N ASN A 939 65.31 -28.52 40.22
CA ASN A 939 65.13 -29.58 41.20
C ASN A 939 64.11 -30.62 40.68
N PRO A 940 64.44 -31.93 40.66
CA PRO A 940 63.49 -33.00 40.29
C PRO A 940 62.21 -33.06 41.16
N GLN A 941 62.17 -32.32 42.27
CA GLN A 941 61.06 -32.32 43.25
C GLN A 941 59.87 -31.41 42.87
N ASP A 942 60.02 -30.42 41.98
CA ASP A 942 58.93 -29.49 41.62
C ASP A 942 57.93 -30.04 40.58
N TRP A 943 58.37 -30.91 39.66
CA TRP A 943 57.51 -31.41 38.58
C TRP A 943 56.49 -32.45 39.05
N ASN A 944 56.83 -33.24 40.05
CA ASN A 944 55.86 -34.13 40.71
C ASN A 944 54.78 -33.32 41.45
N ALA A 945 55.02 -32.05 41.79
CA ALA A 945 54.00 -31.17 42.34
C ALA A 945 53.06 -30.67 41.23
N ILE A 946 53.57 -30.22 40.09
CA ILE A 946 52.76 -29.75 38.94
C ILE A 946 51.88 -30.88 38.39
N SER A 947 52.43 -32.09 38.23
CA SER A 947 51.66 -33.26 37.80
C SER A 947 50.55 -33.63 38.81
N ARG A 948 50.84 -33.60 40.12
CA ARG A 948 49.81 -33.84 41.16
C ARG A 948 48.74 -32.77 41.16
N GLN A 949 49.12 -31.51 40.95
CA GLN A 949 48.19 -30.39 40.89
C GLN A 949 47.28 -30.46 39.66
N ALA A 950 47.80 -30.87 38.49
CA ALA A 950 46.99 -31.12 37.30
C ALA A 950 46.02 -32.28 37.52
N ALA A 951 46.48 -33.39 38.13
CA ALA A 951 45.62 -34.52 38.47
C ALA A 951 44.48 -34.12 39.43
N GLN A 952 44.80 -33.39 40.51
CA GLN A 952 43.81 -32.89 41.47
C GLN A 952 42.77 -31.97 40.83
N LEU A 953 43.20 -31.08 39.93
CA LEU A 953 42.28 -30.17 39.24
C LEU A 953 41.37 -30.93 38.28
N LEU A 954 41.90 -31.88 37.50
CA LEU A 954 41.12 -32.73 36.60
C LEU A 954 40.10 -33.60 37.35
N GLU A 955 40.45 -34.10 38.54
CA GLU A 955 39.56 -34.89 39.39
C GLU A 955 38.41 -34.05 39.98
N SER A 956 38.62 -32.73 40.14
CA SER A 956 37.60 -31.79 40.61
C SER A 956 36.65 -31.27 39.53
N ILE A 957 36.98 -31.46 38.25
CA ILE A 957 36.18 -30.96 37.12
C ILE A 957 35.14 -32.00 36.73
N ASP A 958 33.86 -31.61 36.78
CA ASP A 958 32.77 -32.37 36.20
C ASP A 958 32.61 -32.04 34.70
N PHE A 959 33.19 -32.89 33.86
CA PHE A 959 33.11 -32.77 32.40
C PHE A 959 31.68 -32.90 31.86
N ALA A 960 30.83 -33.73 32.49
CA ALA A 960 29.44 -33.88 32.07
C ALA A 960 28.64 -32.60 32.35
N ALA A 961 28.91 -31.94 33.49
CA ALA A 961 28.31 -30.64 33.81
C ALA A 961 28.79 -29.53 32.86
N LEU A 962 30.06 -29.54 32.43
CA LEU A 962 30.58 -28.58 31.44
C LEU A 962 29.94 -28.76 30.06
N ASP A 963 29.80 -30.00 29.59
CA ASP A 963 29.11 -30.30 28.32
C ASP A 963 27.62 -29.93 28.38
N ALA A 964 26.96 -30.19 29.51
CA ALA A 964 25.59 -29.78 29.74
C ALA A 964 25.45 -28.25 29.76
N ALA A 965 26.37 -27.54 30.43
CA ALA A 965 26.38 -26.07 30.47
C ALA A 965 26.62 -25.45 29.08
N GLN A 966 27.53 -26.02 28.29
CA GLN A 966 27.76 -25.60 26.91
C GLN A 966 26.54 -25.86 26.01
N SER A 967 25.89 -27.01 26.16
CA SER A 967 24.68 -27.36 25.42
C SER A 967 23.50 -26.44 25.78
N ALA A 968 23.30 -26.18 27.08
CA ALA A 968 22.28 -25.25 27.57
C ALA A 968 22.53 -23.81 27.09
N ALA A 969 23.79 -23.36 27.09
CA ALA A 969 24.15 -22.04 26.54
C ALA A 969 23.92 -21.97 25.02
N SER A 970 24.16 -23.06 24.28
CA SER A 970 23.87 -23.15 22.85
C SER A 970 22.37 -23.06 22.58
N GLN A 971 21.57 -23.80 23.33
CA GLN A 971 20.11 -23.77 23.19
C GLN A 971 19.53 -22.39 23.54
N SER A 972 20.03 -21.76 24.62
CA SER A 972 19.64 -20.38 24.97
C SER A 972 20.00 -19.36 23.88
N ARG A 973 21.08 -19.57 23.13
CA ARG A 973 21.45 -18.74 21.98
C ARG A 973 20.50 -18.96 20.82
N ASP A 974 20.18 -20.20 20.48
CA ASP A 974 19.28 -20.53 19.38
C ASP A 974 17.86 -19.97 19.63
N ASP A 975 17.37 -20.05 20.87
CA ASP A 975 16.10 -19.43 21.29
C ASP A 975 16.14 -17.91 21.16
N ALA A 976 17.24 -17.27 21.55
CA ALA A 976 17.43 -15.82 21.41
C ALA A 976 17.48 -15.38 19.94
N ILE A 977 18.13 -16.15 19.07
CA ILE A 977 18.18 -15.90 17.63
C ILE A 977 16.78 -16.07 17.01
N SER A 978 16.03 -17.09 17.38
CA SER A 978 14.65 -17.29 16.92
C SER A 978 13.72 -16.12 17.32
N ALA A 979 13.85 -15.65 18.56
CA ALA A 979 13.13 -14.46 19.04
C ALA A 979 13.52 -13.19 18.26
N GLN A 980 14.80 -13.01 17.96
CA GLN A 980 15.29 -11.89 17.14
C GLN A 980 14.77 -11.96 15.70
N GLN A 981 14.75 -13.15 15.08
CA GLN A 981 14.18 -13.34 13.74
C GLN A 981 12.70 -12.96 13.72
N THR A 982 11.93 -13.43 14.70
CA THR A 982 10.50 -13.06 14.85
C THR A 982 10.32 -11.54 14.97
N ALA A 983 11.17 -10.87 15.75
CA ALA A 983 11.12 -9.41 15.88
C ALA A 983 11.44 -8.69 14.56
N ARG A 984 12.40 -9.20 13.77
CA ARG A 984 12.73 -8.68 12.44
C ARG A 984 11.60 -8.88 11.43
N ASP A 985 10.91 -10.02 11.49
CA ASP A 985 9.75 -10.29 10.64
C ASP A 985 8.58 -9.35 10.98
N LEU A 986 8.32 -9.13 12.27
CA LEU A 986 7.31 -8.17 12.73
C LEU A 986 7.63 -6.74 12.27
N ASP A 987 8.89 -6.30 12.35
CA ASP A 987 9.31 -4.97 11.86
C ASP A 987 9.24 -4.86 10.33
N THR A 988 9.56 -5.94 9.61
CA THR A 988 9.43 -5.96 8.14
C THR A 988 7.97 -5.83 7.72
N ASN A 989 7.07 -6.61 8.35
CA ASN A 989 5.63 -6.51 8.14
C ASN A 989 5.11 -5.11 8.52
N ARG A 990 5.55 -4.54 9.64
CA ARG A 990 5.22 -3.17 10.05
C ARG A 990 5.57 -2.15 8.96
N ARG A 991 6.78 -2.21 8.40
CA ARG A 991 7.22 -1.27 7.34
C ARG A 991 6.36 -1.39 6.09
N GLU A 992 5.98 -2.61 5.71
CA GLU A 992 5.11 -2.82 4.55
C GLU A 992 3.68 -2.33 4.80
N ILE A 993 3.11 -2.67 5.96
CA ILE A 993 1.77 -2.22 6.36
C ILE A 993 1.74 -0.70 6.46
N ALA A 994 2.73 -0.06 7.09
CA ALA A 994 2.81 1.39 7.20
C ALA A 994 2.81 2.07 5.81
N LYS A 995 3.58 1.56 4.83
CA LYS A 995 3.56 2.10 3.46
C LYS A 995 2.18 2.00 2.81
N ARG A 996 1.51 0.85 2.95
CA ARG A 996 0.16 0.65 2.39
C ARG A 996 -0.87 1.54 3.08
N LEU A 997 -0.79 1.64 4.41
CA LEU A 997 -1.69 2.44 5.25
C LEU A 997 -1.54 3.93 4.93
N THR A 998 -0.31 4.48 4.90
CA THR A 998 -0.08 5.90 4.55
C THR A 998 -0.61 6.21 3.16
N LYS A 999 -0.35 5.34 2.17
CA LYS A 999 -0.87 5.53 0.80
C LYS A 999 -2.40 5.51 0.76
N ALA A 1000 -3.05 4.57 1.45
CA ALA A 1000 -4.50 4.48 1.50
C ALA A 1000 -5.10 5.70 2.23
N ALA A 1001 -4.47 6.14 3.32
CA ALA A 1001 -4.85 7.32 4.08
C ALA A 1001 -4.76 8.61 3.23
N GLU A 1002 -3.69 8.81 2.47
CA GLU A 1002 -3.54 9.94 1.56
C GLU A 1002 -4.55 9.90 0.40
N THR A 1003 -4.79 8.71 -0.17
CA THR A 1003 -5.76 8.52 -1.25
C THR A 1003 -7.17 8.86 -0.78
N TRP A 1004 -7.56 8.31 0.38
CA TRP A 1004 -8.85 8.59 1.01
C TRP A 1004 -8.99 10.06 1.40
N ARG A 1005 -7.96 10.68 2.01
CA ARG A 1005 -7.97 12.11 2.36
C ARG A 1005 -8.20 12.99 1.13
N THR A 1006 -7.53 12.69 0.02
CA THR A 1006 -7.67 13.45 -1.22
C THR A 1006 -9.06 13.24 -1.82
N GLY A 1007 -9.54 11.99 -1.87
CA GLY A 1007 -10.89 11.67 -2.34
C GLY A 1007 -11.98 12.33 -1.50
N MET A 1008 -11.80 12.38 -0.18
CA MET A 1008 -12.74 13.02 0.75
C MET A 1008 -12.71 14.55 0.62
N ALA A 1009 -11.54 15.16 0.43
CA ALA A 1009 -11.42 16.60 0.17
C ALA A 1009 -12.14 17.02 -1.12
N ASP A 1010 -12.07 16.19 -2.18
CA ASP A 1010 -12.80 16.43 -3.43
C ASP A 1010 -14.31 16.16 -3.29
N PHE A 1011 -14.69 15.17 -2.48
CA PHE A 1011 -16.08 14.77 -2.28
C PHE A 1011 -16.85 15.71 -1.35
N ALA A 1012 -16.22 16.25 -0.30
CA ALA A 1012 -16.90 17.02 0.75
C ALA A 1012 -17.67 18.25 0.21
N PRO A 1013 -17.12 19.08 -0.70
CA PRO A 1013 -17.86 20.18 -1.32
C PRO A 1013 -19.06 19.67 -2.13
N VAL A 1014 -18.88 18.62 -2.93
CA VAL A 1014 -19.94 18.04 -3.78
C VAL A 1014 -21.06 17.46 -2.92
N ARG A 1015 -20.71 16.73 -1.86
CA ARG A 1015 -21.66 16.20 -0.88
C ARG A 1015 -22.47 17.32 -0.25
N THR A 1016 -21.80 18.40 0.18
CA THR A 1016 -22.46 19.55 0.81
C THR A 1016 -23.42 20.25 -0.16
N MET A 1017 -22.95 20.54 -1.38
CA MET A 1017 -23.76 21.17 -2.43
C MET A 1017 -24.97 20.31 -2.81
N ALA A 1018 -24.78 18.99 -2.95
CA ALA A 1018 -25.87 18.07 -3.27
C ALA A 1018 -26.88 17.96 -2.14
N LEU A 1019 -26.44 17.91 -0.87
CA LEU A 1019 -27.34 17.90 0.28
C LEU A 1019 -28.14 19.20 0.43
N LEU A 1020 -27.51 20.35 0.16
CA LEU A 1020 -28.18 21.64 0.07
C LEU A 1020 -29.21 21.66 -1.06
N ALA A 1021 -28.83 21.24 -2.27
CA ALA A 1021 -29.71 21.28 -3.43
C ALA A 1021 -30.90 20.33 -3.30
N THR A 1022 -30.72 19.15 -2.69
CA THR A 1022 -31.78 18.13 -2.56
C THR A 1022 -32.60 18.23 -1.28
N ALA A 1023 -32.26 19.15 -0.37
CA ALA A 1023 -32.81 19.19 0.99
C ALA A 1023 -32.68 17.83 1.72
N GLY A 1024 -31.52 17.19 1.59
CA GLY A 1024 -31.25 15.90 2.22
C GLY A 1024 -31.41 15.95 3.75
N LYS A 1025 -31.60 14.78 4.38
CA LYS A 1025 -31.80 14.65 5.83
C LYS A 1025 -30.71 15.36 6.65
N ASP A 1026 -29.48 15.26 6.17
CA ASP A 1026 -28.25 15.82 6.78
C ASP A 1026 -27.81 17.14 6.10
N SER A 1027 -28.73 17.83 5.43
CA SER A 1027 -28.46 19.14 4.84
C SER A 1027 -28.14 20.17 5.93
N PRO A 1028 -27.10 21.01 5.75
CA PRO A 1028 -26.77 22.08 6.69
C PRO A 1028 -27.75 23.26 6.63
N SER A 1029 -28.71 23.25 5.70
CA SER A 1029 -29.70 24.32 5.57
C SER A 1029 -30.68 24.33 6.74
N ALA A 1030 -30.91 25.52 7.31
CA ALA A 1030 -31.95 25.74 8.32
C ALA A 1030 -33.36 25.51 7.75
N GLN A 1031 -33.56 25.79 6.47
CA GLN A 1031 -34.80 25.52 5.74
C GLN A 1031 -34.59 24.32 4.82
N LYS A 1032 -35.28 23.20 5.08
CA LYS A 1032 -35.15 21.95 4.32
C LYS A 1032 -35.91 22.01 2.99
N VAL A 1033 -35.51 22.94 2.13
CA VAL A 1033 -36.14 23.26 0.85
C VAL A 1033 -35.16 22.95 -0.28
N SER A 1034 -35.64 22.32 -1.37
CA SER A 1034 -34.80 21.99 -2.52
C SER A 1034 -34.39 23.23 -3.31
N LEU A 1035 -33.33 23.15 -4.11
CA LEU A 1035 -32.87 24.27 -4.95
C LEU A 1035 -33.97 24.74 -5.90
N VAL A 1036 -34.69 23.80 -6.50
CA VAL A 1036 -35.81 24.08 -7.41
C VAL A 1036 -36.93 24.82 -6.67
N THR A 1037 -37.35 24.29 -5.52
CA THR A 1037 -38.40 24.91 -4.71
C THR A 1037 -37.99 26.31 -4.26
N PHE A 1038 -36.75 26.49 -3.84
CA PHE A 1038 -36.22 27.79 -3.42
C PHE A 1038 -36.27 28.79 -4.58
N ALA A 1039 -35.72 28.45 -5.75
CA ALA A 1039 -35.69 29.31 -6.92
C ALA A 1039 -37.11 29.69 -7.41
N VAL A 1040 -38.02 28.72 -7.44
CA VAL A 1040 -39.43 28.94 -7.79
C VAL A 1040 -40.12 29.85 -6.78
N THR A 1041 -39.89 29.63 -5.49
CA THR A 1041 -40.50 30.44 -4.41
C THR A 1041 -40.02 31.89 -4.45
N GLU A 1042 -38.73 32.12 -4.69
CA GLU A 1042 -38.17 33.46 -4.82
C GLU A 1042 -38.71 34.20 -6.05
N ARG A 1043 -38.73 33.55 -7.23
CA ARG A 1043 -39.32 34.17 -8.45
C ARG A 1043 -40.81 34.44 -8.31
N PHE A 1044 -41.54 33.56 -7.65
CA PHE A 1044 -42.97 33.74 -7.44
C PHE A 1044 -43.27 34.86 -6.43
N ARG A 1045 -42.33 35.22 -5.56
CA ARG A 1045 -42.49 36.36 -4.63
C ARG A 1045 -42.72 37.66 -5.39
N ASP A 1046 -41.97 37.90 -6.46
CA ASP A 1046 -42.11 39.10 -7.29
C ASP A 1046 -43.53 39.20 -7.89
N VAL A 1047 -44.09 38.05 -8.29
CA VAL A 1047 -45.47 37.97 -8.79
C VAL A 1047 -46.49 38.24 -7.69
N LEU A 1048 -46.26 37.73 -6.48
CA LEU A 1048 -47.14 38.02 -5.34
C LEU A 1048 -47.12 39.51 -4.99
N ASP A 1049 -45.96 40.14 -4.98
CA ASP A 1049 -45.82 41.57 -4.71
C ASP A 1049 -46.58 42.40 -5.74
N ARG A 1050 -46.44 42.07 -7.04
CA ARG A 1050 -47.17 42.75 -8.11
C ARG A 1050 -48.69 42.48 -8.05
N ALA A 1051 -49.10 41.25 -7.74
CA ALA A 1051 -50.52 40.91 -7.58
C ALA A 1051 -51.13 41.66 -6.39
N ASN A 1052 -50.39 41.83 -5.31
CA ASN A 1052 -50.82 42.60 -4.14
C ASN A 1052 -50.99 44.09 -4.44
N GLU A 1053 -50.18 44.66 -5.33
CA GLU A 1053 -50.40 46.03 -5.83
C GLU A 1053 -51.73 46.13 -6.59
N LEU A 1054 -52.00 45.19 -7.51
CA LEU A 1054 -53.24 45.16 -8.27
C LEU A 1054 -54.47 44.92 -7.39
N LEU A 1055 -54.36 44.09 -6.34
CA LEU A 1055 -55.44 43.87 -5.37
C LEU A 1055 -55.77 45.11 -4.55
N LYS A 1056 -54.81 46.02 -4.32
CA LYS A 1056 -55.09 47.32 -3.69
C LYS A 1056 -56.03 48.16 -4.56
N ASP A 1057 -55.82 48.16 -5.86
CA ASP A 1057 -56.62 48.95 -6.81
C ASP A 1057 -57.99 48.31 -7.08
N ILE A 1058 -58.06 46.98 -7.23
CA ILE A 1058 -59.28 46.26 -7.62
C ILE A 1058 -60.24 46.07 -6.44
N HIS A 1059 -59.73 45.84 -5.23
CA HIS A 1059 -60.56 45.46 -4.08
C HIS A 1059 -60.13 46.14 -2.77
N GLY A 1060 -59.50 47.31 -2.85
CA GLY A 1060 -59.12 48.11 -1.69
C GLY A 1060 -58.06 47.47 -0.79
N GLY A 1061 -57.37 46.42 -1.25
CA GLY A 1061 -56.29 45.76 -0.52
C GLY A 1061 -56.75 44.97 0.71
N VAL A 1062 -58.01 44.52 0.74
CA VAL A 1062 -58.57 43.69 1.83
C VAL A 1062 -57.81 42.38 2.03
N TYR A 1063 -57.39 41.77 0.92
CA TYR A 1063 -56.60 40.54 0.91
C TYR A 1063 -55.17 40.83 0.49
N GLU A 1064 -54.22 40.21 1.18
CA GLU A 1064 -52.79 40.27 0.88
C GLU A 1064 -52.24 38.85 0.77
N LEU A 1065 -51.68 38.52 -0.39
CA LEU A 1065 -51.05 37.24 -0.65
C LEU A 1065 -49.65 37.23 -0.04
N ARG A 1066 -49.36 36.21 0.77
CA ARG A 1066 -48.07 36.03 1.43
C ARG A 1066 -47.55 34.63 1.16
N LEU A 1067 -46.23 34.48 1.22
CA LEU A 1067 -45.62 33.16 1.31
C LEU A 1067 -45.84 32.61 2.72
N GLY A 1068 -46.32 31.39 2.82
CA GLY A 1068 -46.43 30.66 4.09
C GLY A 1068 -45.08 30.13 4.56
N THR A 1069 -45.03 29.56 5.76
CA THR A 1069 -43.87 28.80 6.20
C THR A 1069 -43.87 27.42 5.54
N HIS A 1070 -42.70 26.93 5.14
CA HIS A 1070 -42.53 25.55 4.68
C HIS A 1070 -42.59 24.58 5.88
N GLU A 1071 -43.72 24.52 6.60
CA GLU A 1071 -43.94 23.57 7.70
C GLU A 1071 -44.46 22.24 7.15
N GLY A 1072 -43.53 21.41 6.66
CA GLY A 1072 -43.79 20.01 6.34
C GLY A 1072 -43.40 19.08 7.49
N ARG A 1073 -44.17 18.00 7.70
CA ARG A 1073 -43.72 16.84 8.50
C ARG A 1073 -42.32 16.44 8.05
N SER A 1074 -41.42 16.22 9.01
CA SER A 1074 -40.03 15.78 8.80
C SER A 1074 -39.92 14.70 7.71
N GLY A 1075 -39.59 15.10 6.47
CA GLY A 1075 -39.39 14.21 5.32
C GLY A 1075 -40.28 14.43 4.09
N GLY A 1076 -41.30 15.30 4.12
CA GLY A 1076 -42.12 15.62 2.94
C GLY A 1076 -41.53 16.75 2.08
N LYS A 1077 -41.63 16.65 0.74
CA LYS A 1077 -41.23 17.72 -0.18
C LYS A 1077 -42.04 18.98 0.14
N THR A 1078 -41.37 20.05 0.52
CA THR A 1078 -42.03 21.32 0.79
C THR A 1078 -42.34 21.97 -0.55
N GLY A 1079 -43.60 21.99 -0.99
CA GLY A 1079 -44.02 22.76 -2.16
C GLY A 1079 -44.14 24.26 -1.88
N LEU A 1080 -44.68 25.03 -2.82
CA LEU A 1080 -44.88 26.48 -2.77
C LEU A 1080 -46.04 26.86 -1.83
N PRO A 1081 -45.76 27.39 -0.62
CA PRO A 1081 -46.79 27.70 0.36
C PRO A 1081 -47.29 29.12 0.12
N ILE A 1082 -48.55 29.25 -0.27
CA ILE A 1082 -49.22 30.56 -0.42
C ILE A 1082 -50.30 30.64 0.65
N ALA A 1083 -50.34 31.75 1.37
CA ALA A 1083 -51.35 32.06 2.36
C ALA A 1083 -52.01 33.40 2.02
N VAL A 1084 -53.30 33.51 2.29
CA VAL A 1084 -54.05 34.76 2.12
C VAL A 1084 -54.20 35.40 3.48
N PHE A 1085 -53.69 36.61 3.65
CA PHE A 1085 -53.89 37.43 4.84
C PHE A 1085 -55.10 38.33 4.63
N ASP A 1086 -56.15 38.10 5.41
CA ASP A 1086 -57.33 38.97 5.42
C ASP A 1086 -57.14 40.08 6.45
N ARG A 1087 -57.03 41.33 5.96
CA ARG A 1087 -56.83 42.51 6.81
C ARG A 1087 -58.04 42.87 7.66
N ARG A 1088 -59.23 42.35 7.37
CA ARG A 1088 -60.44 42.58 8.19
C ARG A 1088 -60.46 41.74 9.45
N THR A 1089 -59.91 40.53 9.36
CA THR A 1089 -59.90 39.55 10.45
C THR A 1089 -58.53 39.38 11.09
N GLU A 1090 -57.50 40.00 10.52
CA GLU A 1090 -56.08 39.88 10.89
C GLU A 1090 -55.58 38.43 10.95
N ARG A 1091 -56.20 37.56 10.15
CA ARG A 1091 -55.89 36.13 10.10
C ARG A 1091 -55.33 35.74 8.73
N SER A 1092 -54.42 34.77 8.76
CA SER A 1092 -53.93 34.12 7.54
C SER A 1092 -54.64 32.79 7.36
N THR A 1093 -55.21 32.57 6.18
CA THR A 1093 -55.92 31.34 5.83
C THR A 1093 -55.37 30.75 4.53
N GLU A 1094 -55.68 29.48 4.30
CA GLU A 1094 -55.35 28.85 3.02
C GLU A 1094 -56.18 29.46 1.89
N PRO A 1095 -55.65 29.55 0.65
CA PRO A 1095 -56.39 30.12 -0.47
C PRO A 1095 -57.66 29.35 -0.86
N SER A 1096 -57.79 28.11 -0.37
CA SER A 1096 -58.98 27.26 -0.54
C SER A 1096 -60.22 27.78 0.20
N THR A 1097 -60.06 28.68 1.19
CA THR A 1097 -61.17 29.19 2.01
C THR A 1097 -61.84 30.44 1.44
N LEU A 1098 -61.36 30.95 0.30
CA LEU A 1098 -61.93 32.14 -0.36
C LEU A 1098 -63.31 31.85 -0.95
N SER A 1099 -64.23 32.83 -0.86
CA SER A 1099 -65.53 32.73 -1.53
C SER A 1099 -65.38 32.78 -3.06
N GLY A 1100 -66.41 32.38 -3.82
CA GLY A 1100 -66.33 32.33 -5.28
C GLY A 1100 -66.01 33.67 -5.96
N GLY A 1101 -66.51 34.78 -5.39
CA GLY A 1101 -66.20 36.14 -5.87
C GLY A 1101 -64.81 36.62 -5.45
N GLU A 1102 -64.35 36.27 -4.25
CA GLU A 1102 -63.01 36.60 -3.76
C GLU A 1102 -61.92 35.83 -4.52
N THR A 1103 -62.18 34.54 -4.78
CA THR A 1103 -61.32 33.69 -5.61
C THR A 1103 -61.15 34.32 -6.99
N PHE A 1104 -62.21 34.88 -7.56
CA PHE A 1104 -62.15 35.56 -8.86
C PHE A 1104 -61.19 36.75 -8.84
N PHE A 1105 -61.32 37.68 -7.89
CA PHE A 1105 -60.43 38.84 -7.80
C PHE A 1105 -58.97 38.47 -7.54
N VAL A 1106 -58.72 37.52 -6.63
CA VAL A 1106 -57.36 37.04 -6.34
C VAL A 1106 -56.75 36.34 -7.55
N SER A 1107 -57.52 35.50 -8.24
CA SER A 1107 -57.07 34.82 -9.45
C SER A 1107 -56.80 35.79 -10.61
N LEU A 1108 -57.60 36.86 -10.74
CA LEU A 1108 -57.42 37.90 -11.76
C LEU A 1108 -56.17 38.74 -11.49
N ALA A 1109 -55.93 39.13 -10.24
CA ALA A 1109 -54.74 39.88 -9.88
C ALA A 1109 -53.45 39.08 -10.08
N LEU A 1110 -53.45 37.78 -9.75
CA LEU A 1110 -52.32 36.88 -10.03
C LEU A 1110 -52.08 36.71 -11.52
N ALA A 1111 -53.13 36.52 -12.30
CA ALA A 1111 -53.07 36.44 -13.76
C ALA A 1111 -52.45 37.70 -14.38
N LEU A 1112 -52.89 38.88 -13.95
CA LEU A 1112 -52.39 40.17 -14.43
C LEU A 1112 -51.00 40.53 -13.92
N ALA A 1113 -50.57 39.96 -12.79
CA ALA A 1113 -49.22 40.14 -12.29
C ALA A 1113 -48.20 39.25 -13.02
N LEU A 1114 -48.68 38.16 -13.62
CA LEU A 1114 -47.86 37.20 -14.35
C LEU A 1114 -47.72 37.52 -15.84
N ALA A 1115 -48.74 38.16 -16.41
CA ALA A 1115 -48.74 38.70 -17.77
C ALA A 1115 -47.97 40.03 -17.84
#